data_AF-A0A4Y7PJW3-F1
#
_entry.id   AF-A0A4Y7PJW3-F1
#
_cell.length_a   1.000
_cell.length_b   1.000
_cell.length_c   1.000
_cell.angle_alpha   90.00
_cell.angle_beta   90.00
_cell.angle_gamma   90.00
#
_symmetry.space_group_name_H-M   'P 1'
#
loop_
_entity.id
_entity.type
_entity.pdbx_description
1 polymer ?
#
loop_
_entity_poly.entity_id
_entity_poly.type
_entity_poly.pdbx_seq_one_letter_code
_entity_poly.pdbx_strand_id
1 'polypeptide(L)'
;MSSKAKILLLSLANMESFADIYSHLLAELRLKYELYQALTGANALELLSKHEFHSILVTDAGISEKKHAKVLAKVIEYAKDGGNVVLTANFSGFMQVNMLEAFFRQRWGLPWKSGSYHRTMHSLTASGKALLGSDPELPLSYSVKALHVSGISRENAVYADSDQSQMSNLTEAPVVHANVVKGHLWYDGDVNGEAESAKVVMAMIASRPKVIRLALDHEEHYDEIHAHVLDSLHAEADVIDVRGTVEALTHLNSPPAHLYGIFVTDAGISLPQNARILSKVIQYVESGGTFVIGGQFSSTIPMDDFENFLAEWNLPWKRGSYGRNTYQLSNNGKQVFKHRNPGMDDYSLLEKSFSMKASHIANVLPENILYKYNTAESRRLNEAPIVCANVGRGFFGYVGDVNGEEGCSNAILGMLGLLGDRRQDTSFHKGVSTGATRTAKRSKPRVLVISLAQHDEFVRSFAPLLAALESAGVERVHATTSEGVSEHLNSSKFTSVLVADAGLAAHENSAALRKVIEYAEEEGGRVIFGGLFAQTIGEDAAAKFFEEAWGYEWFQLGRQVAEVTLDPDTAAESIPSRSLRWLPQKYTTEVVGLRDVDSGSLYRLPTPPNRSVFPDDIETAVAYVNVGSGLMGYVGITSLTRSIPA
;
A
#
# COMPACT_ATOMS: atom_id res chain seq x y z
N MET A 1 2.27 36.31 7.22
CA MET A 1 3.44 35.42 7.11
C MET A 1 3.10 34.18 7.92
N SER A 2 3.16 32.98 7.34
CA SER A 2 2.94 31.74 8.09
C SER A 2 4.04 31.60 9.15
N SER A 3 3.70 31.18 10.37
CA SER A 3 4.72 30.79 11.36
C SER A 3 5.54 29.63 10.79
N LYS A 4 6.86 29.66 11.02
CA LYS A 4 7.72 28.53 10.64
C LYS A 4 7.32 27.29 11.43
N ALA A 5 7.45 26.12 10.82
CA ALA A 5 7.31 24.86 11.52
C ALA A 5 8.40 24.73 12.61
N LYS A 6 8.08 24.04 13.72
CA LYS A 6 8.96 23.92 14.89
C LYS A 6 9.73 22.62 14.87
N ILE A 7 11.04 22.68 15.10
CA ILE A 7 11.90 21.50 15.25
C ILE A 7 12.46 21.46 16.67
N LEU A 8 12.43 20.27 17.28
CA LEU A 8 13.07 20.01 18.57
C LEU A 8 14.39 19.27 18.36
N LEU A 9 15.49 19.85 18.85
CA LEU A 9 16.78 19.19 18.99
C LEU A 9 16.89 18.61 20.41
N LEU A 10 17.01 17.30 20.54
CA LEU A 10 17.28 16.61 21.80
C LEU A 10 18.78 16.36 21.93
N SER A 11 19.46 17.26 22.63
CA SER A 11 20.91 17.21 22.88
C SER A 11 21.16 16.98 24.37
N LEU A 12 20.86 15.79 24.87
CA LEU A 12 20.82 15.51 26.31
C LEU A 12 22.20 15.24 26.92
N ALA A 13 23.17 14.84 26.10
CA ALA A 13 24.57 14.79 26.49
C ALA A 13 25.31 16.09 26.14
N ASN A 14 24.91 16.75 25.04
CA ASN A 14 25.40 18.03 24.53
C ASN A 14 26.93 18.23 24.61
N MET A 15 27.63 17.94 23.52
CA MET A 15 29.05 18.22 23.41
C MET A 15 29.31 19.68 23.02
N GLU A 16 30.36 20.29 23.58
CA GLU A 16 30.76 21.66 23.25
C GLU A 16 31.00 21.86 21.75
N SER A 17 31.54 20.85 21.07
CA SER A 17 31.83 20.89 19.63
C SER A 17 30.62 20.65 18.72
N PHE A 18 29.43 20.36 19.25
CA PHE A 18 28.25 20.03 18.44
C PHE A 18 27.90 21.16 17.46
N ALA A 19 27.90 22.41 17.92
CA ALA A 19 27.53 23.55 17.08
C ALA A 19 28.53 23.78 15.94
N ASP A 20 29.80 23.47 16.16
CA ASP A 20 30.86 23.64 15.17
C ASP A 20 30.81 22.53 14.11
N ILE A 21 30.72 21.28 14.55
CA ILE A 21 30.67 20.10 13.67
C ILE A 21 29.43 20.13 12.78
N TYR A 22 28.26 20.45 13.33
CA TYR A 22 26.98 20.44 12.61
C TYR A 22 26.51 21.85 12.21
N SER A 23 27.45 22.79 12.03
CA SER A 23 27.16 24.17 11.69
C SER A 23 26.35 24.32 10.40
N HIS A 24 26.61 23.48 9.39
CA HIS A 24 25.84 23.43 8.14
C HIS A 24 24.38 23.04 8.38
N LEU A 25 24.13 21.94 9.10
CA LEU A 25 22.78 21.49 9.44
C LEU A 25 22.03 22.54 10.27
N LEU A 26 22.68 23.13 11.27
CA LEU A 26 22.06 24.16 12.12
C LEU A 26 21.74 25.44 11.34
N ALA A 27 22.55 25.82 10.35
CA ALA A 27 22.27 26.98 9.49
C ALA A 27 21.01 26.74 8.64
N GLU A 28 20.91 25.59 7.97
CA GLU A 28 19.74 25.19 7.17
C GLU A 28 18.46 25.11 8.03
N LEU A 29 18.57 24.48 9.20
CA LEU A 29 17.47 24.37 10.15
C LEU A 29 16.97 25.75 10.61
N ARG A 30 17.85 26.69 10.95
CA ARG A 30 17.45 28.06 11.35
C ARG A 30 16.85 28.86 10.19
N LEU A 31 17.29 28.57 8.97
CA LEU A 31 16.76 29.20 7.77
C LEU A 31 15.30 28.79 7.54
N LYS A 32 14.98 27.49 7.65
CA LYS A 32 13.65 26.95 7.30
C LYS A 32 12.68 26.80 8.48
N TYR A 33 13.18 26.63 9.71
CA TYR A 33 12.37 26.27 10.89
C TYR A 33 12.57 27.19 12.09
N GLU A 34 11.64 27.12 13.04
CA GLU A 34 11.81 27.63 14.40
C GLU A 34 12.43 26.53 15.27
N LEU A 35 13.62 26.77 15.83
CA LEU A 35 14.38 25.74 16.54
C LEU A 35 14.26 25.85 18.04
N TYR A 36 14.00 24.71 18.66
CA TYR A 36 14.05 24.50 20.10
C TYR A 36 15.15 23.47 20.40
N GLN A 37 15.89 23.65 21.48
CA GLN A 37 16.91 22.69 21.90
C GLN A 37 16.75 22.35 23.38
N ALA A 38 16.63 21.06 23.67
CA ALA A 38 16.60 20.54 25.02
C ALA A 38 17.97 20.00 25.42
N LEU A 39 18.57 20.61 26.44
CA LEU A 39 19.86 20.19 27.00
C LEU A 39 19.73 19.29 28.24
N THR A 40 18.51 19.14 28.76
CA THR A 40 18.23 18.32 29.94
C THR A 40 16.92 17.58 29.77
N GLY A 41 16.74 16.47 30.49
CA GLY A 41 15.50 15.70 30.43
C GLY A 41 14.27 16.48 30.92
N ALA A 42 14.45 17.37 31.90
CA ALA A 42 13.36 18.21 32.40
C ALA A 42 12.91 19.22 31.35
N ASN A 43 13.86 19.92 30.72
CA ASN A 43 13.57 20.86 29.63
C ASN A 43 12.93 20.13 28.43
N ALA A 44 13.42 18.94 28.07
CA ALA A 44 12.84 18.13 26.99
C ALA A 44 11.36 17.82 27.24
N LEU A 45 11.01 17.35 28.44
CA LEU A 45 9.61 17.06 28.81
C LEU A 45 8.75 18.32 28.83
N GLU A 46 9.29 19.44 29.30
CA GLU A 46 8.60 20.72 29.29
C GLU A 46 8.28 21.17 27.85
N LEU A 47 9.27 21.13 26.96
CA LEU A 47 9.10 21.50 25.55
C LEU A 47 8.09 20.60 24.84
N LEU A 48 8.19 19.28 25.01
CA LEU A 48 7.25 18.30 24.44
C LEU A 48 5.82 18.47 24.95
N SER A 49 5.61 19.10 26.11
CA SER A 49 4.27 19.38 26.64
C SER A 49 3.69 20.73 26.17
N LYS A 50 4.55 21.67 25.73
CA LYS A 50 4.17 23.05 25.41
C LYS A 50 4.01 23.31 23.92
N HIS A 51 4.60 22.47 23.08
CA HIS A 51 4.70 22.71 21.66
C HIS A 51 4.38 21.45 20.88
N GLU A 52 3.69 21.64 19.75
CA GLU A 52 3.65 20.66 18.68
C GLU A 52 4.87 20.87 17.79
N PHE A 53 5.65 19.80 17.62
CA PHE A 53 6.83 19.80 16.78
C PHE A 53 6.52 19.13 15.45
N HIS A 54 7.09 19.69 14.39
CA HIS A 54 7.08 19.11 13.06
C HIS A 54 7.99 17.88 12.98
N SER A 55 9.15 17.94 13.62
CA SER A 55 10.07 16.80 13.75
C SER A 55 10.91 16.94 15.01
N ILE A 56 11.39 15.79 15.50
CA ILE A 56 12.33 15.70 16.62
C ILE A 56 13.63 15.12 16.09
N LEU A 57 14.73 15.87 16.22
CA LEU A 57 16.08 15.40 15.96
C LEU A 57 16.71 14.98 17.28
N VAL A 58 17.02 13.70 17.42
CA VAL A 58 17.84 13.18 18.50
C VAL A 58 19.30 13.30 18.08
N THR A 59 20.02 14.24 18.68
CA THR A 59 21.35 14.62 18.21
C THR A 59 22.49 13.93 18.95
N ASP A 60 22.21 13.21 20.04
CA ASP A 60 23.22 12.48 20.82
C ASP A 60 22.69 11.24 21.54
N ALA A 61 23.60 10.37 21.96
CA ALA A 61 23.29 9.11 22.63
C ALA A 61 22.72 9.28 24.05
N GLY A 62 22.67 10.51 24.60
CA GLY A 62 22.15 10.79 25.94
C GLY A 62 20.69 10.32 26.11
N ILE A 63 19.90 10.32 25.03
CA ILE A 63 18.52 9.80 25.05
C ILE A 63 18.41 8.33 25.50
N SER A 64 19.46 7.54 25.32
CA SER A 64 19.49 6.11 25.67
C SER A 64 19.71 5.87 27.17
N GLU A 65 20.14 6.89 27.92
CA GLU A 65 20.44 6.74 29.34
C GLU A 65 19.17 6.50 30.18
N LYS A 66 19.28 5.67 31.22
CA LYS A 66 18.17 5.35 32.13
C LYS A 66 17.49 6.60 32.71
N LYS A 67 18.25 7.66 33.01
CA LYS A 67 17.72 8.93 33.55
C LYS A 67 16.81 9.68 32.56
N HIS A 68 16.89 9.37 31.26
CA HIS A 68 16.10 9.98 30.19
C HIS A 68 15.00 9.06 29.63
N ALA A 69 14.72 7.92 30.29
CA ALA A 69 13.71 6.96 29.84
C ALA A 69 12.32 7.58 29.64
N LYS A 70 11.93 8.59 30.45
CA LYS A 70 10.66 9.32 30.29
C LYS A 70 10.64 10.18 29.02
N VAL A 71 11.77 10.80 28.68
CA VAL A 71 11.90 11.59 27.44
C VAL A 71 11.79 10.64 26.24
N LEU A 72 12.54 9.53 26.26
CA LEU A 72 12.48 8.53 25.19
C LEU A 72 11.07 7.96 24.99
N ALA A 73 10.36 7.65 26.07
CA ALA A 73 8.97 7.20 25.99
C ALA A 73 8.06 8.21 25.26
N LYS A 74 8.20 9.51 25.57
CA LYS A 74 7.45 10.58 24.89
C LYS A 74 7.85 10.75 23.42
N VAL A 75 9.12 10.59 23.09
CA VAL A 75 9.60 10.62 21.70
C VAL A 75 9.03 9.44 20.89
N ILE A 76 8.96 8.24 21.47
CA ILE A 76 8.35 7.07 20.84
C ILE A 76 6.84 7.26 20.69
N GLU A 77 6.16 7.80 21.71
CA GLU A 77 4.73 8.15 21.63
C GLU A 77 4.47 9.14 20.49
N TYR A 78 5.28 10.20 20.41
CA TYR A 78 5.24 11.16 19.30
C TYR A 78 5.41 10.47 17.94
N ALA A 79 6.40 9.58 17.77
CA ALA A 79 6.57 8.84 16.52
C ALA A 79 5.37 7.95 16.19
N LYS A 80 4.82 7.24 17.18
CA LYS A 80 3.63 6.38 16.99
C LYS A 80 2.39 7.16 16.59
N ASP A 81 2.30 8.43 16.98
CA ASP A 81 1.18 9.32 16.67
C ASP A 81 1.35 10.10 15.35
N GLY A 82 2.25 9.64 14.47
CA GLY A 82 2.48 10.27 13.16
C GLY A 82 3.68 11.21 13.12
N GLY A 83 4.37 11.39 14.24
CA GLY A 83 5.55 12.22 14.34
C GLY A 83 6.75 11.66 13.59
N ASN A 84 7.61 12.57 13.15
CA ASN A 84 8.86 12.24 12.48
C ASN A 84 10.08 12.40 13.42
N VAL A 85 10.80 11.30 13.69
CA VAL A 85 11.97 11.28 14.58
C VAL A 85 13.22 10.91 13.78
N VAL A 86 14.26 11.74 13.88
CA VAL A 86 15.55 11.51 13.21
C VAL A 86 16.65 11.33 14.24
N LEU A 87 17.30 10.17 14.25
CA LEU A 87 18.52 9.90 15.01
C LEU A 87 19.71 10.31 14.13
N THR A 88 20.41 11.39 14.50
CA THR A 88 21.47 11.97 13.65
C THR A 88 22.58 12.59 14.51
N ALA A 89 23.58 13.16 13.86
CA ALA A 89 24.69 13.85 14.46
C ALA A 89 25.48 12.96 15.45
N ASN A 90 25.75 13.46 16.65
CA ASN A 90 26.51 12.72 17.67
C ASN A 90 25.77 11.49 18.23
N PHE A 91 24.55 11.17 17.76
CA PHE A 91 23.86 9.97 18.19
C PHE A 91 24.64 8.71 17.82
N SER A 92 25.04 8.58 16.55
CA SER A 92 25.72 7.40 16.01
C SER A 92 27.14 7.25 16.57
N GLY A 93 27.89 8.36 16.66
CA GLY A 93 29.29 8.38 17.09
C GLY A 93 29.53 8.06 18.57
N PHE A 94 28.51 8.23 19.42
CA PHE A 94 28.64 8.05 20.88
C PHE A 94 27.79 6.91 21.44
N MET A 95 27.01 6.23 20.60
CA MET A 95 26.30 5.02 21.03
C MET A 95 27.28 3.84 21.13
N GLN A 96 27.29 3.14 22.27
CA GLN A 96 28.03 1.89 22.36
C GLN A 96 27.36 0.79 21.53
N VAL A 97 28.14 -0.04 20.86
CA VAL A 97 27.66 -1.11 19.95
C VAL A 97 26.56 -1.98 20.57
N ASN A 98 26.78 -2.46 21.80
CA ASN A 98 25.82 -3.27 22.54
C ASN A 98 24.57 -2.49 23.00
N MET A 99 24.71 -1.18 23.23
CA MET A 99 23.59 -0.32 23.58
C MET A 99 22.74 0.03 22.36
N LEU A 100 23.34 0.15 21.17
CA LEU A 100 22.60 0.45 19.94
C LEU A 100 21.61 -0.67 19.58
N GLU A 101 22.06 -1.93 19.60
CA GLU A 101 21.17 -3.09 19.38
C GLU A 101 20.06 -3.15 20.44
N ALA A 102 20.41 -2.98 21.73
CA ALA A 102 19.41 -2.96 22.79
C ALA A 102 18.42 -1.79 22.64
N PHE A 103 18.89 -0.61 22.21
CA PHE A 103 18.07 0.56 21.98
C PHE A 103 17.03 0.30 20.90
N PHE A 104 17.43 -0.16 19.71
CA PHE A 104 16.48 -0.44 18.63
C PHE A 104 15.55 -1.60 18.97
N ARG A 105 16.09 -2.73 19.45
CA ARG A 105 15.29 -3.92 19.72
C ARG A 105 14.30 -3.74 20.86
N GLN A 106 14.73 -3.14 21.98
CA GLN A 106 13.89 -3.05 23.18
C GLN A 106 13.00 -1.81 23.21
N ARG A 107 13.35 -0.74 22.50
CA ARG A 107 12.61 0.53 22.54
C ARG A 107 11.75 0.73 21.31
N TRP A 108 12.26 0.35 20.14
CA TRP A 108 11.58 0.54 18.86
C TRP A 108 11.01 -0.75 18.27
N GLY A 109 11.37 -1.91 18.81
CA GLY A 109 10.94 -3.21 18.27
C GLY A 109 11.61 -3.56 16.93
N LEU A 110 12.71 -2.87 16.60
CA LEU A 110 13.42 -3.06 15.34
C LEU A 110 14.57 -4.07 15.51
N PRO A 111 14.80 -4.98 14.53
CA PRO A 111 15.88 -5.97 14.59
C PRO A 111 17.28 -5.38 14.35
N TRP A 112 17.36 -4.05 14.27
CA TRP A 112 18.53 -3.27 13.89
C TRP A 112 19.68 -3.41 14.89
N LYS A 113 20.89 -3.48 14.35
CA LYS A 113 22.14 -3.64 15.12
C LYS A 113 23.21 -2.69 14.60
N SER A 114 24.30 -2.56 15.34
CA SER A 114 25.51 -1.92 14.80
C SER A 114 26.00 -2.68 13.58
N GLY A 115 26.23 -1.95 12.49
CA GLY A 115 26.89 -2.45 11.30
C GLY A 115 28.35 -2.02 11.25
N SER A 116 28.89 -2.01 10.04
CA SER A 116 30.22 -1.53 9.70
C SER A 116 30.40 -0.04 10.03
N TYR A 117 31.63 0.34 10.41
CA TYR A 117 31.98 1.73 10.70
C TYR A 117 33.19 2.15 9.86
N HIS A 118 32.94 2.95 8.84
CA HIS A 118 33.97 3.31 7.87
C HIS A 118 33.54 4.54 7.06
N ARG A 119 34.49 5.07 6.26
CA ARG A 119 34.21 6.06 5.25
C ARG A 119 34.21 5.39 3.89
N THR A 120 33.18 5.62 3.10
CA THR A 120 33.12 5.20 1.70
C THR A 120 32.19 6.14 0.92
N MET A 121 31.97 5.84 -0.35
CA MET A 121 30.94 6.47 -1.17
C MET A 121 29.62 5.72 -0.95
N HIS A 122 28.57 6.46 -0.63
CA HIS A 122 27.22 5.91 -0.53
C HIS A 122 26.34 6.56 -1.58
N SER A 123 25.44 5.78 -2.18
CA SER A 123 24.48 6.21 -3.19
C SER A 123 23.06 6.09 -2.66
N LEU A 124 22.20 7.01 -3.09
CA LEU A 124 20.76 6.97 -2.83
C LEU A 124 20.18 5.68 -3.42
N THR A 125 19.46 4.91 -2.61
CA THR A 125 18.82 3.67 -3.06
C THR A 125 17.49 3.98 -3.77
N ALA A 126 16.92 2.99 -4.45
CA ALA A 126 15.58 3.11 -5.02
C ALA A 126 14.52 3.39 -3.93
N SER A 127 14.64 2.73 -2.77
CA SER A 127 13.76 2.95 -1.63
C SER A 127 13.92 4.37 -1.06
N GLY A 128 15.16 4.84 -0.90
CA GLY A 128 15.45 6.20 -0.43
C GLY A 128 14.90 7.26 -1.38
N LYS A 129 15.01 7.04 -2.69
CA LYS A 129 14.41 7.91 -3.70
C LYS A 129 12.88 7.94 -3.62
N ALA A 130 12.23 6.80 -3.37
CA ALA A 130 10.79 6.75 -3.18
C ALA A 130 10.35 7.48 -1.91
N LEU A 131 11.13 7.36 -0.82
CA LEU A 131 10.79 7.93 0.49
C LEU A 131 11.06 9.44 0.61
N LEU A 132 12.21 9.91 0.14
CA LEU A 132 12.64 11.31 0.24
C LEU A 132 12.20 12.16 -0.97
N GLY A 133 11.60 11.51 -1.98
CA GLY A 133 11.10 12.16 -3.18
C GLY A 133 12.19 12.80 -4.03
N SER A 134 11.77 13.84 -4.76
CA SER A 134 12.53 14.47 -5.85
C SER A 134 13.46 15.61 -5.44
N ASP A 135 13.79 15.75 -4.15
CA ASP A 135 14.46 16.96 -3.68
C ASP A 135 15.74 17.19 -4.52
N PRO A 136 15.78 18.25 -5.35
CA PRO A 136 16.90 18.47 -6.27
C PRO A 136 18.20 18.78 -5.51
N GLU A 137 18.10 19.11 -4.21
CA GLU A 137 19.25 19.30 -3.34
C GLU A 137 19.77 17.98 -2.76
N LEU A 138 19.00 16.89 -2.83
CA LEU A 138 19.37 15.58 -2.28
C LEU A 138 20.53 14.97 -3.10
N PRO A 139 21.68 14.67 -2.46
CA PRO A 139 22.84 14.14 -3.17
C PRO A 139 22.56 12.72 -3.68
N LEU A 140 22.73 12.47 -4.98
CA LEU A 140 22.61 11.11 -5.53
C LEU A 140 23.65 10.15 -4.98
N SER A 141 24.83 10.67 -4.65
CA SER A 141 25.86 9.97 -3.89
C SER A 141 26.78 10.96 -3.19
N TYR A 142 27.38 10.56 -2.08
CA TYR A 142 28.36 11.37 -1.34
C TYR A 142 29.27 10.49 -0.50
N SER A 143 30.45 11.01 -0.13
CA SER A 143 31.38 10.31 0.76
C SER A 143 31.15 10.74 2.19
N VAL A 144 30.79 9.80 3.05
CA VAL A 144 30.57 10.07 4.48
C VAL A 144 31.26 9.01 5.32
N LYS A 145 31.75 9.42 6.49
CA LYS A 145 32.18 8.48 7.52
C LYS A 145 30.98 8.18 8.39
N ALA A 146 30.50 6.94 8.36
CA ALA A 146 29.25 6.59 9.01
C ALA A 146 29.34 5.28 9.79
N LEU A 147 28.57 5.22 10.88
CA LEU A 147 28.21 3.97 11.54
C LEU A 147 26.96 3.41 10.88
N HIS A 148 27.07 2.25 10.24
CA HIS A 148 25.94 1.61 9.59
C HIS A 148 25.02 0.96 10.62
N VAL A 149 23.77 0.78 10.22
CA VAL A 149 22.83 -0.11 10.89
C VAL A 149 22.68 -1.38 10.08
N SER A 150 22.89 -2.53 10.70
CA SER A 150 22.71 -3.85 10.11
C SER A 150 21.41 -4.51 10.59
N GLY A 151 21.02 -5.62 9.94
CA GLY A 151 19.75 -6.31 10.24
C GLY A 151 18.55 -5.57 9.68
N ILE A 152 18.76 -4.77 8.63
CA ILE A 152 17.72 -4.07 7.90
C ILE A 152 17.25 -4.90 6.69
N SER A 153 16.04 -4.64 6.24
CA SER A 153 15.59 -5.03 4.92
C SER A 153 15.92 -3.96 3.88
N ARG A 154 15.85 -4.30 2.59
CA ARG A 154 16.28 -3.41 1.49
C ARG A 154 15.40 -2.16 1.38
N GLU A 155 14.11 -2.29 1.67
CA GLU A 155 13.14 -1.21 1.69
C GLU A 155 13.45 -0.16 2.78
N ASN A 156 14.16 -0.53 3.84
CA ASN A 156 14.54 0.38 4.91
C ASN A 156 15.82 1.16 4.60
N ALA A 157 16.61 0.76 3.60
CA ALA A 157 17.86 1.45 3.29
C ALA A 157 17.60 2.68 2.42
N VAL A 158 18.05 3.86 2.87
CA VAL A 158 17.89 5.13 2.14
C VAL A 158 19.13 5.45 1.33
N TYR A 159 20.31 5.37 1.96
CA TYR A 159 21.61 5.37 1.31
C TYR A 159 22.32 4.08 1.63
N ALA A 160 23.04 3.53 0.66
CA ALA A 160 23.86 2.33 0.83
C ALA A 160 25.21 2.55 0.16
N ASP A 161 26.22 1.76 0.53
CA ASP A 161 27.48 1.71 -0.22
C ASP A 161 27.22 1.65 -1.72
N SER A 162 27.91 2.46 -2.52
CA SER A 162 27.65 2.56 -3.96
C SER A 162 27.67 1.18 -4.64
N ASP A 163 28.59 0.29 -4.21
CA ASP A 163 28.69 -1.09 -4.69
C ASP A 163 27.51 -1.98 -4.27
N GLN A 164 26.87 -1.68 -3.14
CA GLN A 164 25.74 -2.42 -2.59
C GLN A 164 24.36 -1.84 -2.93
N SER A 165 24.30 -0.59 -3.38
CA SER A 165 23.04 0.14 -3.64
C SER A 165 22.08 -0.56 -4.60
N GLN A 166 22.61 -1.38 -5.52
CA GLN A 166 21.85 -2.16 -6.51
C GLN A 166 21.72 -3.65 -6.15
N MET A 167 22.35 -4.10 -5.06
CA MET A 167 22.37 -5.51 -4.70
C MET A 167 21.08 -5.95 -3.99
N SER A 168 20.68 -7.19 -4.23
CA SER A 168 19.46 -7.78 -3.62
C SER A 168 19.65 -8.21 -2.16
N ASN A 169 20.90 -8.33 -1.70
CA ASN A 169 21.28 -8.80 -0.36
C ASN A 169 21.82 -7.67 0.53
N LEU A 170 21.34 -6.44 0.36
CA LEU A 170 21.71 -5.33 1.22
C LEU A 170 21.28 -5.62 2.67
N THR A 171 22.25 -5.79 3.57
CA THR A 171 22.01 -6.15 4.98
C THR A 171 22.31 -5.03 5.97
N GLU A 172 22.97 -3.96 5.51
CA GLU A 172 23.29 -2.79 6.31
C GLU A 172 23.36 -1.51 5.48
N ALA A 173 23.18 -0.36 6.13
CA ALA A 173 23.25 0.95 5.48
C ALA A 173 23.60 2.08 6.47
N PRO A 174 24.28 3.15 6.02
CA PRO A 174 24.55 4.33 6.84
C PRO A 174 23.30 5.17 7.11
N VAL A 175 22.31 5.13 6.23
CA VAL A 175 21.08 5.91 6.35
C VAL A 175 19.88 5.00 6.16
N VAL A 176 19.03 4.91 7.17
CA VAL A 176 17.90 3.97 7.19
C VAL A 176 16.61 4.61 7.69
N HIS A 177 15.50 4.01 7.28
CA HIS A 177 14.13 4.40 7.59
C HIS A 177 13.36 3.20 8.15
N ALA A 178 12.45 3.47 9.07
CA ALA A 178 11.40 2.53 9.47
C ALA A 178 10.09 3.28 9.73
N ASN A 179 8.99 2.64 9.36
CA ASN A 179 7.66 3.05 9.81
C ASN A 179 7.46 2.68 11.28
N VAL A 180 6.86 3.60 12.04
CA VAL A 180 6.54 3.42 13.46
C VAL A 180 5.05 3.71 13.66
N VAL A 181 4.24 2.67 13.47
CA VAL A 181 2.77 2.80 13.46
C VAL A 181 2.35 3.86 12.43
N LYS A 182 2.01 5.09 12.85
CA LYS A 182 1.59 6.18 11.95
C LYS A 182 2.75 7.09 11.51
N GLY A 183 3.88 7.09 12.22
CA GLY A 183 4.99 8.01 11.94
C GLY A 183 6.25 7.29 11.50
N HIS A 184 7.39 7.95 11.69
CA HIS A 184 8.65 7.52 11.10
C HIS A 184 9.83 7.62 12.08
N LEU A 185 10.73 6.65 11.97
CA LEU A 185 12.05 6.69 12.56
C LEU A 185 13.10 6.69 11.45
N TRP A 186 13.95 7.71 11.46
CA TRP A 186 15.12 7.80 10.59
C TRP A 186 16.39 7.65 11.42
N TYR A 187 17.41 7.10 10.79
CA TYR A 187 18.76 7.08 11.31
C TYR A 187 19.73 7.55 10.25
N ASP A 188 20.58 8.49 10.62
CA ASP A 188 21.73 8.98 9.86
C ASP A 188 23.00 8.66 10.66
N GLY A 189 23.81 7.77 10.09
CA GLY A 189 25.02 7.26 10.69
C GLY A 189 26.22 8.19 10.60
N ASP A 190 26.11 9.35 9.95
CA ASP A 190 27.22 10.31 9.84
C ASP A 190 27.75 10.72 11.23
N VAL A 191 29.07 10.62 11.40
CA VAL A 191 29.76 11.01 12.65
C VAL A 191 30.60 12.28 12.49
N ASN A 192 30.67 12.85 11.29
CA ASN A 192 31.55 13.96 10.94
C ASN A 192 30.80 15.24 10.54
N GLY A 193 29.48 15.19 10.36
CA GLY A 193 28.67 16.38 10.05
C GLY A 193 28.90 16.92 8.64
N GLU A 194 28.96 16.03 7.64
CA GLU A 194 29.17 16.42 6.25
C GLU A 194 28.04 17.34 5.75
N ALA A 195 28.37 18.29 4.87
CA ALA A 195 27.39 19.24 4.34
C ALA A 195 26.28 18.53 3.53
N GLU A 196 26.61 17.43 2.88
CA GLU A 196 25.67 16.56 2.16
C GLU A 196 24.71 15.85 3.12
N SER A 197 25.20 15.35 4.27
CA SER A 197 24.35 14.76 5.31
C SER A 197 23.34 15.76 5.84
N ALA A 198 23.71 17.05 5.95
CA ALA A 198 22.76 18.09 6.31
C ALA A 198 21.58 18.13 5.34
N LYS A 199 21.81 18.03 4.02
CA LYS A 199 20.73 17.98 3.01
C LYS A 199 19.87 16.73 3.17
N VAL A 200 20.48 15.59 3.45
CA VAL A 200 19.78 14.32 3.70
C VAL A 200 18.87 14.45 4.92
N VAL A 201 19.35 14.99 6.04
CA VAL A 201 18.54 15.23 7.24
C VAL A 201 17.43 16.23 6.97
N MET A 202 17.69 17.30 6.21
CA MET A 202 16.67 18.27 5.82
C MET A 202 15.57 17.64 4.97
N ALA A 203 15.91 16.71 4.07
CA ALA A 203 14.93 15.94 3.31
C ALA A 203 14.12 14.99 4.21
N MET A 204 14.77 14.33 5.19
CA MET A 204 14.06 13.45 6.14
C MET A 204 13.00 14.19 6.93
N ILE A 205 13.22 15.46 7.27
CA ILE A 205 12.27 16.30 8.02
C ILE A 205 11.44 17.21 7.13
N ALA A 206 11.54 17.11 5.80
CA ALA A 206 10.67 17.85 4.92
C ALA A 206 9.22 17.39 5.17
N SER A 207 8.28 18.35 5.21
CA SER A 207 6.86 18.01 5.33
C SER A 207 6.41 17.28 4.08
N ARG A 208 5.85 16.08 4.24
CA ARG A 208 5.11 15.43 3.15
C ARG A 208 3.95 16.34 2.75
N PRO A 209 3.58 16.36 1.46
CA PRO A 209 2.42 17.12 1.02
C PRO A 209 1.18 16.61 1.75
N LYS A 210 0.34 17.52 2.25
CA LYS A 210 -0.91 17.14 2.91
C LYS A 210 -2.05 17.14 1.89
N VAL A 211 -2.88 16.10 1.93
CA VAL A 211 -4.11 16.04 1.14
C VAL A 211 -5.29 15.81 2.07
N ILE A 212 -6.34 16.60 1.94
CA ILE A 212 -7.61 16.29 2.60
C ILE A 212 -8.40 15.37 1.66
N ARG A 213 -8.75 14.18 2.13
CA ARG A 213 -9.75 13.33 1.47
C ARG A 213 -11.12 13.64 2.08
N LEU A 214 -12.00 14.28 1.31
CA LEU A 214 -13.38 14.51 1.72
C LEU A 214 -14.26 13.36 1.25
N ALA A 215 -14.82 12.62 2.21
CA ALA A 215 -15.73 11.51 1.96
C ALA A 215 -17.03 11.70 2.78
N LEU A 216 -17.87 12.67 2.39
CA LEU A 216 -19.00 13.16 3.20
C LEU A 216 -20.24 12.26 3.14
N ASP A 217 -20.24 11.31 2.21
CA ASP A 217 -21.26 10.27 2.02
C ASP A 217 -20.57 8.92 1.78
N HIS A 218 -19.62 8.61 2.67
CA HIS A 218 -18.73 7.46 2.53
C HIS A 218 -19.46 6.13 2.69
N GLU A 219 -19.32 5.24 1.70
CA GLU A 219 -19.76 3.85 1.75
C GLU A 219 -18.57 2.93 2.08
N GLU A 220 -18.74 1.93 2.96
CA GLU A 220 -17.62 1.10 3.47
C GLU A 220 -16.87 0.36 2.35
N HIS A 221 -17.58 -0.15 1.35
CA HIS A 221 -16.98 -0.86 0.21
C HIS A 221 -16.16 0.05 -0.72
N TYR A 222 -16.24 1.37 -0.57
CA TYR A 222 -15.39 2.31 -1.32
C TYR A 222 -13.91 2.02 -1.07
N ASP A 223 -13.52 1.81 0.19
CA ASP A 223 -12.12 1.68 0.58
C ASP A 223 -11.50 0.42 -0.05
N GLU A 224 -12.29 -0.63 -0.25
CA GLU A 224 -11.89 -1.87 -0.92
C GLU A 224 -11.73 -1.67 -2.44
N ILE A 225 -12.75 -1.10 -3.10
CA ILE A 225 -12.74 -0.87 -4.57
C ILE A 225 -11.63 0.08 -4.98
N HIS A 226 -11.32 1.07 -4.15
CA HIS A 226 -10.34 2.12 -4.43
C HIS A 226 -9.06 2.00 -3.61
N ALA A 227 -8.78 0.83 -3.02
CA ALA A 227 -7.63 0.59 -2.15
C ALA A 227 -6.31 1.05 -2.80
N HIS A 228 -6.09 0.74 -4.08
CA HIS A 228 -4.88 1.14 -4.81
C HIS A 228 -4.73 2.66 -4.99
N VAL A 229 -5.84 3.42 -5.12
CA VAL A 229 -5.78 4.89 -5.16
C VAL A 229 -5.43 5.43 -3.78
N LEU A 230 -6.06 4.89 -2.73
CA LEU A 230 -5.82 5.29 -1.35
C LEU A 230 -4.38 4.97 -0.92
N ASP A 231 -3.91 3.75 -1.16
CA ASP A 231 -2.53 3.32 -0.91
C ASP A 231 -1.53 4.22 -1.64
N SER A 232 -1.79 4.52 -2.92
CA SER A 232 -0.95 5.43 -3.69
C SER A 232 -0.96 6.85 -3.11
N LEU A 233 -2.11 7.33 -2.62
CA LEU A 233 -2.22 8.64 -2.01
C LEU A 233 -1.49 8.69 -0.66
N HIS A 234 -1.66 7.68 0.21
CA HIS A 234 -0.95 7.55 1.47
C HIS A 234 0.55 7.34 1.29
N ALA A 235 0.98 6.74 0.18
CA ALA A 235 2.40 6.57 -0.16
C ALA A 235 3.08 7.88 -0.59
N GLU A 236 2.34 8.82 -1.19
CA GLU A 236 2.90 10.07 -1.72
C GLU A 236 2.56 11.30 -0.85
N ALA A 237 1.58 11.21 0.06
CA ALA A 237 1.08 12.31 0.87
C ALA A 237 0.67 11.88 2.29
N ASP A 238 0.63 12.87 3.18
CA ASP A 238 -0.07 12.76 4.47
C ASP A 238 -1.56 13.05 4.24
N VAL A 239 -2.36 11.99 4.20
CA VAL A 239 -3.80 12.09 3.94
C VAL A 239 -4.56 12.33 5.23
N ILE A 240 -5.43 13.34 5.22
CA ILE A 240 -6.38 13.66 6.28
C ILE A 240 -7.75 13.22 5.79
N ASP A 241 -8.19 12.05 6.26
CA ASP A 241 -9.52 11.51 5.96
C ASP A 241 -10.59 12.25 6.75
N VAL A 242 -11.54 12.85 6.04
CA VAL A 242 -12.61 13.66 6.63
C VAL A 242 -13.95 13.13 6.17
N ARG A 243 -14.74 12.61 7.11
CA ARG A 243 -16.07 12.03 6.83
C ARG A 243 -17.22 12.88 7.37
N GLY A 244 -16.95 13.79 8.31
CA GLY A 244 -17.97 14.60 8.97
C GLY A 244 -18.01 16.06 8.52
N THR A 245 -19.21 16.67 8.52
CA THR A 245 -19.39 18.09 8.17
C THR A 245 -18.62 19.04 9.10
N VAL A 246 -18.62 18.76 10.41
CA VAL A 246 -17.95 19.60 11.42
C VAL A 246 -16.44 19.53 11.27
N GLU A 247 -15.91 18.33 11.06
CA GLU A 247 -14.49 18.08 10.83
C GLU A 247 -14.01 18.76 9.53
N ALA A 248 -14.77 18.61 8.44
CA ALA A 248 -14.48 19.28 7.18
C ALA A 248 -14.39 20.81 7.33
N LEU A 249 -15.36 21.42 8.01
CA LEU A 249 -15.33 22.85 8.26
C LEU A 249 -14.16 23.26 9.19
N THR A 250 -13.75 22.39 10.11
CA THR A 250 -12.60 22.66 10.98
C THR A 250 -11.32 22.75 10.14
N HIS A 251 -11.06 21.76 9.29
CA HIS A 251 -9.88 21.77 8.41
C HIS A 251 -9.96 22.86 7.34
N LEU A 252 -11.12 23.18 6.78
CA LEU A 252 -11.23 24.20 5.73
C LEU A 252 -11.17 25.64 6.27
N ASN A 253 -11.57 25.89 7.51
CA ASN A 253 -11.43 27.20 8.14
C ASN A 253 -10.00 27.45 8.65
N SER A 254 -9.30 26.38 9.03
CA SER A 254 -7.89 26.41 9.43
C SER A 254 -7.13 25.34 8.66
N PRO A 255 -6.84 25.57 7.36
CA PRO A 255 -6.13 24.60 6.53
C PRO A 255 -4.82 24.16 7.16
N PRO A 256 -4.49 22.87 7.12
CA PRO A 256 -3.21 22.40 7.61
C PRO A 256 -2.08 23.09 6.82
N ALA A 257 -0.97 23.36 7.51
CA ALA A 257 0.22 23.87 6.83
C ALA A 257 0.63 22.90 5.72
N HIS A 258 0.98 23.43 4.55
CA HIS A 258 1.34 22.63 3.37
C HIS A 258 0.20 21.74 2.85
N LEU A 259 -1.06 22.19 2.90
CA LEU A 259 -2.14 21.56 2.13
C LEU A 259 -1.87 21.69 0.62
N TYR A 260 -1.64 20.56 -0.05
CA TYR A 260 -1.40 20.48 -1.49
C TYR A 260 -2.69 20.39 -2.29
N GLY A 261 -3.69 19.68 -1.78
CA GLY A 261 -4.93 19.47 -2.49
C GLY A 261 -6.04 18.88 -1.64
N ILE A 262 -7.24 18.92 -2.19
CA ILE A 262 -8.43 18.28 -1.65
C ILE A 262 -8.87 17.24 -2.69
N PHE A 263 -9.02 16.00 -2.27
CA PHE A 263 -9.56 14.90 -3.07
C PHE A 263 -10.96 14.55 -2.54
N VAL A 264 -11.98 14.63 -3.38
CA VAL A 264 -13.35 14.21 -3.02
C VAL A 264 -13.65 12.87 -3.66
N THR A 265 -14.21 11.97 -2.85
CA THR A 265 -14.45 10.59 -3.25
C THR A 265 -15.92 10.26 -3.52
N ASP A 266 -16.85 11.11 -3.08
CA ASP A 266 -18.30 10.86 -3.19
C ASP A 266 -19.12 12.13 -3.44
N ALA A 267 -20.38 11.93 -3.84
CA ALA A 267 -21.32 12.99 -4.14
C ALA A 267 -21.81 13.78 -2.92
N GLY A 268 -21.44 13.41 -1.69
CA GLY A 268 -21.86 14.09 -0.47
C GLY A 268 -21.53 15.58 -0.48
N ILE A 269 -20.44 15.98 -1.15
CA ILE A 269 -20.06 17.40 -1.33
C ILE A 269 -21.10 18.23 -2.09
N SER A 270 -21.92 17.60 -2.94
CA SER A 270 -22.94 18.26 -3.77
C SER A 270 -24.27 18.47 -3.04
N LEU A 271 -24.47 17.81 -1.90
CA LEU A 271 -25.73 17.87 -1.17
C LEU A 271 -25.98 19.25 -0.55
N PRO A 272 -27.23 19.77 -0.54
CA PRO A 272 -27.54 21.10 -0.01
C PRO A 272 -27.05 21.35 1.43
N GLN A 273 -27.09 20.33 2.30
CA GLN A 273 -26.59 20.44 3.67
C GLN A 273 -25.07 20.71 3.77
N ASN A 274 -24.31 20.35 2.72
CA ASN A 274 -22.87 20.54 2.64
C ASN A 274 -22.47 21.78 1.81
N ALA A 275 -23.42 22.64 1.40
CA ALA A 275 -23.15 23.85 0.61
C ALA A 275 -22.09 24.78 1.24
N ARG A 276 -22.02 24.84 2.58
CA ARG A 276 -20.97 25.61 3.29
C ARG A 276 -19.58 25.03 3.10
N ILE A 277 -19.45 23.70 3.02
CA ILE A 277 -18.19 23.02 2.73
C ILE A 277 -17.80 23.30 1.29
N LEU A 278 -18.72 23.08 0.34
CA LEU A 278 -18.48 23.38 -1.09
C LEU A 278 -18.01 24.81 -1.30
N SER A 279 -18.67 25.80 -0.68
CA SER A 279 -18.25 27.21 -0.74
C SER A 279 -16.82 27.44 -0.23
N LYS A 280 -16.41 26.76 0.85
CA LYS A 280 -15.04 26.84 1.39
C LYS A 280 -14.01 26.17 0.48
N VAL A 281 -14.36 25.05 -0.13
CA VAL A 281 -13.51 24.38 -1.13
C VAL A 281 -13.34 25.28 -2.35
N ILE A 282 -14.41 25.88 -2.88
CA ILE A 282 -14.33 26.84 -4.00
C ILE A 282 -13.41 28.01 -3.63
N GLN A 283 -13.59 28.61 -2.44
CA GLN A 283 -12.73 29.69 -1.95
C GLN A 283 -11.24 29.27 -1.90
N TYR A 284 -10.95 28.05 -1.44
CA TYR A 284 -9.61 27.48 -1.42
C TYR A 284 -9.02 27.36 -2.83
N VAL A 285 -9.80 26.82 -3.79
CA VAL A 285 -9.36 26.66 -5.19
C VAL A 285 -9.16 28.01 -5.86
N GLU A 286 -10.12 28.93 -5.78
CA GLU A 286 -9.98 30.27 -6.34
C GLU A 286 -8.76 31.02 -5.80
N SER A 287 -8.34 30.69 -4.57
CA SER A 287 -7.17 31.27 -3.93
C SER A 287 -5.82 30.70 -4.42
N GLY A 288 -5.83 29.59 -5.16
CA GLY A 288 -4.64 28.91 -5.69
C GLY A 288 -4.57 27.40 -5.39
N GLY A 289 -5.53 26.88 -4.62
CA GLY A 289 -5.59 25.48 -4.20
C GLY A 289 -5.90 24.50 -5.32
N THR A 290 -5.68 23.21 -5.04
CA THR A 290 -6.02 22.09 -5.94
C THR A 290 -7.22 21.33 -5.44
N PHE A 291 -8.19 21.07 -6.29
CA PHE A 291 -9.35 20.24 -6.01
C PHE A 291 -9.51 19.17 -7.09
N VAL A 292 -9.63 17.92 -6.67
CA VAL A 292 -9.83 16.77 -7.56
C VAL A 292 -11.04 16.00 -7.08
N ILE A 293 -11.94 15.66 -7.98
CA ILE A 293 -13.06 14.76 -7.71
C ILE A 293 -12.88 13.46 -8.50
N GLY A 294 -13.14 12.34 -7.82
CA GLY A 294 -13.03 11.01 -8.40
C GLY A 294 -13.67 9.97 -7.49
N GLY A 295 -13.30 8.71 -7.66
CA GLY A 295 -13.90 7.62 -6.89
C GLY A 295 -15.39 7.44 -7.22
N GLN A 296 -16.22 7.26 -6.21
CA GLN A 296 -17.66 7.03 -6.36
C GLN A 296 -18.45 8.29 -6.74
N PHE A 297 -17.86 9.50 -6.68
CA PHE A 297 -18.55 10.74 -7.01
C PHE A 297 -19.35 10.64 -8.32
N SER A 298 -18.73 10.10 -9.38
CA SER A 298 -19.36 10.00 -10.70
C SER A 298 -20.55 9.04 -10.76
N SER A 299 -20.59 8.08 -9.83
CA SER A 299 -21.61 7.04 -9.70
C SER A 299 -22.74 7.44 -8.75
N THR A 300 -22.44 8.21 -7.70
CA THR A 300 -23.39 8.52 -6.63
C THR A 300 -24.09 9.86 -6.81
N ILE A 301 -23.56 10.77 -7.63
CA ILE A 301 -24.20 12.07 -7.86
C ILE A 301 -25.47 11.95 -8.72
N PRO A 302 -26.63 12.45 -8.23
CA PRO A 302 -27.87 12.46 -8.99
C PRO A 302 -27.71 13.15 -10.35
N MET A 303 -28.47 12.68 -11.35
CA MET A 303 -28.38 13.24 -12.70
C MET A 303 -28.68 14.74 -12.74
N ASP A 304 -29.71 15.19 -12.04
CA ASP A 304 -30.12 16.60 -12.05
C ASP A 304 -29.16 17.51 -11.27
N ASP A 305 -28.34 16.95 -10.40
CA ASP A 305 -27.41 17.71 -9.54
C ASP A 305 -26.01 17.87 -10.15
N PHE A 306 -25.67 17.07 -11.16
CA PHE A 306 -24.33 17.06 -11.75
C PHE A 306 -23.97 18.39 -12.42
N GLU A 307 -24.82 18.87 -13.32
CA GLU A 307 -24.65 20.17 -13.99
C GLU A 307 -24.73 21.33 -13.00
N ASN A 308 -25.63 21.25 -12.01
CA ASN A 308 -25.75 22.27 -10.97
C ASN A 308 -24.46 22.37 -10.17
N PHE A 309 -23.90 21.23 -9.76
CA PHE A 309 -22.61 21.17 -9.07
C PHE A 309 -21.49 21.80 -9.90
N LEU A 310 -21.37 21.47 -11.19
CA LEU A 310 -20.33 22.04 -12.07
C LEU A 310 -20.52 23.53 -12.36
N ALA A 311 -21.77 24.01 -12.38
CA ALA A 311 -22.09 25.42 -12.56
C ALA A 311 -21.56 26.30 -11.41
N GLU A 312 -21.52 25.79 -10.17
CA GLU A 312 -20.91 26.49 -9.02
C GLU A 312 -19.41 26.81 -9.23
N TRP A 313 -18.74 26.04 -10.09
CA TRP A 313 -17.33 26.25 -10.46
C TRP A 313 -17.14 27.15 -11.68
N ASN A 314 -18.24 27.71 -12.23
CA ASN A 314 -18.27 28.41 -13.52
C ASN A 314 -17.76 27.56 -14.70
N LEU A 315 -17.95 26.23 -14.64
CA LEU A 315 -17.57 25.33 -15.71
C LEU A 315 -18.81 25.01 -16.57
N PRO A 316 -18.79 25.24 -17.91
CA PRO A 316 -19.94 24.98 -18.80
C PRO A 316 -20.14 23.49 -19.12
N TRP A 317 -19.55 22.65 -18.28
CA TRP A 317 -19.44 21.22 -18.42
C TRP A 317 -20.79 20.55 -18.15
N LYS A 318 -21.03 19.45 -18.84
CA LYS A 318 -22.25 18.64 -18.69
C LYS A 318 -21.91 17.18 -18.52
N ARG A 319 -22.82 16.38 -17.99
CA ARG A 319 -22.65 14.93 -18.02
C ARG A 319 -22.65 14.46 -19.47
N GLY A 320 -21.62 13.71 -19.83
CA GLY A 320 -21.44 13.11 -21.13
C GLY A 320 -21.95 11.68 -21.17
N SER A 321 -21.45 10.91 -22.13
CA SER A 321 -21.74 9.49 -22.23
C SER A 321 -21.22 8.69 -21.02
N TYR A 322 -21.82 7.52 -20.81
CA TYR A 322 -21.40 6.55 -19.80
C TYR A 322 -21.04 5.24 -20.48
N GLY A 323 -19.84 4.72 -20.22
CA GLY A 323 -19.45 3.44 -20.79
C GLY A 323 -17.99 3.07 -20.54
N ARG A 324 -17.66 1.83 -20.90
CA ARG A 324 -16.29 1.32 -20.88
C ARG A 324 -15.61 1.56 -22.22
N ASN A 325 -14.41 2.11 -22.19
CA ASN A 325 -13.58 2.29 -23.38
C ASN A 325 -12.10 2.36 -23.02
N THR A 326 -11.24 2.31 -24.04
CA THR A 326 -9.80 2.58 -23.89
C THR A 326 -9.51 4.03 -24.24
N TYR A 327 -8.98 4.75 -23.26
CA TYR A 327 -8.63 6.16 -23.40
C TYR A 327 -7.12 6.31 -23.54
N GLN A 328 -6.70 7.39 -24.19
CA GLN A 328 -5.31 7.75 -24.41
C GLN A 328 -5.01 9.10 -23.78
N LEU A 329 -3.80 9.23 -23.26
CA LEU A 329 -3.29 10.49 -22.75
C LEU A 329 -3.25 11.53 -23.88
N SER A 330 -3.93 12.65 -23.66
CA SER A 330 -4.00 13.77 -24.58
C SER A 330 -2.70 14.57 -24.56
N ASN A 331 -2.19 14.96 -25.72
CA ASN A 331 -1.06 15.87 -25.82
C ASN A 331 -1.37 17.26 -25.24
N ASN A 332 -2.63 17.68 -25.27
CA ASN A 332 -3.06 18.95 -24.70
C ASN A 332 -3.11 18.88 -23.16
N GLY A 333 -3.59 17.75 -22.61
CA GLY A 333 -3.61 17.51 -21.16
C GLY A 333 -2.21 17.58 -20.52
N LYS A 334 -1.17 17.22 -21.27
CA LYS A 334 0.22 17.40 -20.82
C LYS A 334 0.57 18.86 -20.55
N GLN A 335 0.02 19.82 -21.30
CA GLN A 335 0.31 21.25 -21.12
C GLN A 335 -0.34 21.82 -19.87
N VAL A 336 -1.57 21.38 -19.57
CA VAL A 336 -2.29 21.75 -18.34
C VAL A 336 -1.57 21.19 -17.11
N PHE A 337 -1.12 19.93 -17.18
CA PHE A 337 -0.28 19.34 -16.14
C PHE A 337 1.09 20.03 -16.00
N LYS A 338 1.72 20.46 -17.11
CA LYS A 338 3.01 21.14 -17.10
C LYS A 338 2.98 22.46 -16.34
N HIS A 339 1.91 23.22 -16.51
CA HIS A 339 1.72 24.47 -15.78
C HIS A 339 1.55 24.24 -14.28
N ARG A 340 0.92 23.12 -13.88
CA ARG A 340 0.68 22.82 -12.47
C ARG A 340 1.88 22.18 -11.78
N ASN A 341 2.65 21.39 -12.50
CA ASN A 341 3.86 20.71 -12.01
C ASN A 341 5.12 21.26 -12.71
N PRO A 342 5.53 22.51 -12.42
CA PRO A 342 6.74 23.09 -12.98
C PRO A 342 7.97 22.35 -12.45
N GLY A 343 8.39 21.29 -13.15
CA GLY A 343 9.43 20.36 -12.73
C GLY A 343 9.16 18.92 -13.18
N MET A 344 7.90 18.61 -13.48
CA MET A 344 7.53 17.34 -14.11
C MET A 344 7.77 17.41 -15.63
N ASP A 345 9.03 17.26 -16.04
CA ASP A 345 9.36 17.15 -17.47
C ASP A 345 9.05 15.76 -18.04
N ASP A 346 8.78 14.77 -17.17
CA ASP A 346 8.57 13.39 -17.56
C ASP A 346 7.14 12.90 -17.26
N TYR A 347 6.27 12.97 -18.27
CA TYR A 347 4.93 12.40 -18.25
C TYR A 347 4.92 10.87 -18.42
N SER A 348 6.07 10.19 -18.37
CA SER A 348 6.14 8.73 -18.51
C SER A 348 5.42 7.98 -17.38
N LEU A 349 5.23 8.64 -16.23
CA LEU A 349 4.48 8.09 -15.10
C LEU A 349 2.97 8.05 -15.36
N LEU A 350 2.46 8.89 -16.25
CA LEU A 350 1.08 8.79 -16.70
C LEU A 350 0.95 7.66 -17.72
N GLU A 351 -0.03 6.80 -17.52
CA GLU A 351 -0.30 5.72 -18.46
C GLU A 351 -0.65 6.30 -19.83
N LYS A 352 0.02 5.79 -20.88
CA LYS A 352 -0.23 6.27 -22.25
C LYS A 352 -1.65 5.98 -22.69
N SER A 353 -2.20 4.86 -22.22
CA SER A 353 -3.57 4.45 -22.46
C SER A 353 -4.00 3.36 -21.50
N PHE A 354 -5.25 3.38 -21.06
CA PHE A 354 -5.85 2.30 -20.28
C PHE A 354 -7.36 2.23 -20.51
N SER A 355 -7.95 1.08 -20.18
CA SER A 355 -9.39 0.85 -20.28
C SER A 355 -10.04 1.16 -18.93
N MET A 356 -11.13 1.91 -18.94
CA MET A 356 -11.92 2.17 -17.73
C MET A 356 -13.41 2.30 -18.06
N LYS A 357 -14.26 2.00 -17.07
CA LYS A 357 -15.69 2.32 -17.13
C LYS A 357 -15.88 3.72 -16.55
N ALA A 358 -16.36 4.65 -17.37
CA ALA A 358 -16.38 6.05 -16.97
C ALA A 358 -17.66 6.81 -17.32
N SER A 359 -18.02 7.76 -16.46
CA SER A 359 -18.96 8.85 -16.74
C SER A 359 -18.19 10.05 -17.29
N HIS A 360 -18.48 10.45 -18.53
CA HIS A 360 -17.75 11.51 -19.22
C HIS A 360 -18.23 12.90 -18.80
N ILE A 361 -17.37 13.89 -19.00
CA ILE A 361 -17.77 15.30 -19.04
C ILE A 361 -17.84 15.75 -20.49
N ALA A 362 -18.98 16.27 -20.92
CA ALA A 362 -19.20 16.91 -22.21
C ALA A 362 -19.01 18.45 -22.13
N ASN A 363 -18.90 19.08 -23.30
CA ASN A 363 -18.59 20.51 -23.48
C ASN A 363 -17.24 20.92 -22.88
N VAL A 364 -16.24 20.03 -23.00
CA VAL A 364 -14.90 20.27 -22.48
C VAL A 364 -14.02 20.84 -23.59
N LEU A 365 -13.31 21.92 -23.29
CA LEU A 365 -12.33 22.49 -24.21
C LEU A 365 -11.18 21.50 -24.44
N PRO A 366 -10.63 21.38 -25.66
CA PRO A 366 -9.57 20.41 -25.97
C PRO A 366 -8.32 20.51 -25.08
N GLU A 367 -8.01 21.70 -24.56
CA GLU A 367 -6.93 21.94 -23.59
C GLU A 367 -7.19 21.30 -22.23
N ASN A 368 -8.45 21.22 -21.82
CA ASN A 368 -8.86 20.71 -20.51
C ASN A 368 -8.97 19.17 -20.48
N ILE A 369 -8.77 18.50 -21.61
CA ILE A 369 -8.89 17.04 -21.70
C ILE A 369 -7.54 16.38 -21.39
N LEU A 370 -7.49 15.58 -20.30
CA LEU A 370 -6.32 14.79 -19.95
C LEU A 370 -6.31 13.43 -20.65
N TYR A 371 -7.40 12.67 -20.55
CA TYR A 371 -7.56 11.41 -21.28
C TYR A 371 -8.74 11.53 -22.24
N LYS A 372 -8.56 11.04 -23.46
CA LYS A 372 -9.58 11.07 -24.52
C LYS A 372 -9.72 9.72 -25.19
N TYR A 373 -10.80 9.50 -25.92
CA TYR A 373 -10.97 8.28 -26.70
C TYR A 373 -9.82 8.03 -27.69
N ASN A 374 -9.49 6.75 -27.86
CA ASN A 374 -8.50 6.29 -28.83
C ASN A 374 -9.01 6.35 -30.29
N THR A 375 -10.33 6.26 -30.52
CA THR A 375 -10.90 6.08 -31.86
C THR A 375 -11.19 7.40 -32.59
N ALA A 376 -11.09 7.38 -33.93
CA ALA A 376 -11.37 8.54 -34.77
C ALA A 376 -12.86 8.97 -34.75
N GLU A 377 -13.78 8.03 -34.56
CA GLU A 377 -15.23 8.29 -34.49
C GLU A 377 -15.60 9.08 -33.24
N SER A 378 -14.92 8.83 -32.12
CA SER A 378 -15.21 9.51 -30.85
C SER A 378 -14.60 10.92 -30.76
N ARG A 379 -13.78 11.34 -31.73
CA ARG A 379 -13.27 12.73 -31.82
C ARG A 379 -14.37 13.77 -32.07
N ARG A 380 -15.59 13.33 -32.38
CA ARG A 380 -16.75 14.19 -32.62
C ARG A 380 -17.48 14.57 -31.34
N LEU A 381 -17.25 13.85 -30.25
CA LEU A 381 -17.86 14.13 -28.95
C LEU A 381 -16.87 15.02 -28.20
N ASN A 382 -17.24 16.28 -27.94
CA ASN A 382 -16.45 17.20 -27.09
C ASN A 382 -16.56 16.76 -25.63
N GLU A 383 -16.24 15.51 -25.35
CA GLU A 383 -16.35 14.88 -24.05
C GLU A 383 -15.13 14.03 -23.72
N ALA A 384 -14.86 13.87 -22.43
CA ALA A 384 -13.73 13.11 -21.93
C ALA A 384 -13.99 12.61 -20.51
N PRO A 385 -13.43 11.44 -20.14
CA PRO A 385 -13.64 10.88 -18.82
C PRO A 385 -12.66 11.41 -17.76
N ILE A 386 -11.53 12.00 -18.18
CA ILE A 386 -10.58 12.63 -17.27
C ILE A 386 -10.24 14.02 -17.81
N VAL A 387 -10.64 15.03 -17.05
CA VAL A 387 -10.56 16.43 -17.46
C VAL A 387 -10.08 17.30 -16.31
N CYS A 388 -9.56 18.45 -16.64
CA CYS A 388 -9.09 19.42 -15.67
C CYS A 388 -9.16 20.84 -16.22
N ALA A 389 -9.35 21.81 -15.35
CA ALA A 389 -9.43 23.23 -15.71
C ALA A 389 -8.86 24.10 -14.60
N ASN A 390 -8.42 25.30 -14.97
CA ASN A 390 -8.13 26.33 -14.00
C ASN A 390 -9.44 26.95 -13.50
N VAL A 391 -9.56 27.14 -12.18
CA VAL A 391 -10.67 27.87 -11.55
C VAL A 391 -10.08 28.95 -10.66
N GLY A 392 -10.33 30.21 -11.01
CA GLY A 392 -9.63 31.34 -10.40
C GLY A 392 -8.11 31.21 -10.55
N ARG A 393 -7.36 31.18 -9.44
CA ARG A 393 -5.91 30.92 -9.44
C ARG A 393 -5.54 29.44 -9.22
N GLY A 394 -6.52 28.59 -8.94
CA GLY A 394 -6.30 27.19 -8.61
C GLY A 394 -6.71 26.25 -9.74
N PHE A 395 -6.92 25.00 -9.34
CA PHE A 395 -7.06 23.88 -10.25
C PHE A 395 -8.22 22.98 -9.84
N PHE A 396 -9.02 22.59 -10.83
CA PHE A 396 -10.10 21.63 -10.71
C PHE A 396 -9.81 20.41 -11.60
N GLY A 397 -9.87 19.21 -11.03
CA GLY A 397 -9.73 17.94 -11.75
C GLY A 397 -10.95 17.05 -11.57
N TYR A 398 -11.35 16.33 -12.62
CA TYR A 398 -12.40 15.31 -12.60
C TYR A 398 -11.87 14.00 -13.17
N VAL A 399 -12.12 12.91 -12.45
CA VAL A 399 -11.87 11.53 -12.88
C VAL A 399 -13.19 10.78 -12.83
N GLY A 400 -13.76 10.48 -13.99
CA GLY A 400 -15.06 9.85 -14.12
C GLY A 400 -15.06 8.33 -14.00
N ASP A 401 -13.97 7.75 -13.50
CA ASP A 401 -13.84 6.31 -13.27
C ASP A 401 -14.85 5.84 -12.22
N VAL A 402 -15.58 4.78 -12.54
CA VAL A 402 -16.65 4.20 -11.73
C VAL A 402 -16.20 2.93 -10.99
N ASN A 403 -15.15 2.27 -11.47
CA ASN A 403 -14.73 0.95 -11.02
C ASN A 403 -13.35 0.97 -10.33
N GLY A 404 -12.69 2.12 -10.24
CA GLY A 404 -11.37 2.23 -9.64
C GLY A 404 -10.30 1.50 -10.45
N GLU A 405 -10.17 1.77 -11.74
CA GLU A 405 -9.08 1.19 -12.52
C GLU A 405 -7.70 1.77 -12.12
N GLU A 406 -6.67 0.92 -12.08
CA GLU A 406 -5.32 1.29 -11.63
C GLU A 406 -4.71 2.49 -12.39
N GLY A 407 -5.05 2.64 -13.67
CA GLY A 407 -4.58 3.75 -14.50
C GLY A 407 -5.00 5.13 -13.99
N CYS A 408 -6.06 5.20 -13.17
CA CYS A 408 -6.57 6.44 -12.60
C CYS A 408 -5.75 6.94 -11.41
N SER A 409 -5.05 6.07 -10.65
CA SER A 409 -4.25 6.49 -9.50
C SER A 409 -3.21 7.54 -9.88
N ASN A 410 -2.43 7.29 -10.94
CA ASN A 410 -1.43 8.24 -11.40
C ASN A 410 -2.07 9.53 -11.94
N ALA A 411 -3.24 9.45 -12.57
CA ALA A 411 -3.96 10.65 -13.01
C ALA A 411 -4.37 11.52 -11.79
N ILE A 412 -4.94 10.91 -10.75
CA ILE A 412 -5.34 11.61 -9.50
C ILE A 412 -4.11 12.22 -8.81
N LEU A 413 -3.06 11.43 -8.59
CA LEU A 413 -1.81 11.92 -7.99
C LEU A 413 -1.23 13.08 -8.80
N GLY A 414 -1.23 12.98 -10.13
CA GLY A 414 -0.68 14.02 -10.97
C GLY A 414 -1.52 15.30 -11.00
N MET A 415 -2.85 15.18 -10.91
CA MET A 415 -3.74 16.32 -10.71
C MET A 415 -3.51 17.01 -9.35
N LEU A 416 -3.24 16.22 -8.30
CA LEU A 416 -2.90 16.71 -6.96
C LEU A 416 -1.47 17.29 -6.87
N GLY A 417 -0.65 17.12 -7.91
CA GLY A 417 0.75 17.53 -7.95
C GLY A 417 1.67 16.63 -7.11
N LEU A 418 1.25 15.40 -6.86
CA LEU A 418 1.99 14.37 -6.16
C LEU A 418 2.75 13.43 -7.11
N LEU A 419 2.47 13.52 -8.41
CA LEU A 419 3.15 12.69 -9.40
C LEU A 419 4.49 13.34 -9.77
N GLY A 420 5.57 12.92 -9.11
CA GLY A 420 6.89 13.52 -9.30
C GLY A 420 8.04 12.67 -8.74
N ASP A 421 8.95 12.29 -9.63
CA ASP A 421 10.27 11.65 -9.43
C ASP A 421 10.36 10.17 -9.04
N ARG A 422 9.52 9.32 -9.63
CA ARG A 422 9.88 7.90 -9.87
C ARG A 422 10.82 7.73 -11.07
N ARG A 423 11.85 8.59 -11.26
CA ARG A 423 12.79 8.41 -12.38
C ARG A 423 13.78 7.28 -12.09
N GLN A 424 13.65 6.23 -12.92
CA GLN A 424 14.49 5.01 -13.05
C GLN A 424 14.13 3.81 -12.16
N ASP A 425 12.93 3.25 -12.36
CA ASP A 425 12.88 1.78 -12.54
C ASP A 425 11.77 1.35 -13.51
N THR A 426 11.92 1.74 -14.78
CA THR A 426 11.03 1.23 -15.85
C THR A 426 11.38 -0.21 -16.27
N SER A 427 12.21 -0.94 -15.50
CA SER A 427 12.56 -2.32 -15.83
C SER A 427 11.47 -3.33 -15.46
N PHE A 428 10.44 -2.94 -14.70
CA PHE A 428 9.46 -3.92 -14.22
C PHE A 428 8.44 -4.39 -15.26
N HIS A 429 8.07 -3.60 -16.29
CA HIS A 429 6.92 -3.95 -17.15
C HIS A 429 7.09 -3.89 -18.68
N LYS A 430 8.28 -3.59 -19.24
CA LYS A 430 8.46 -3.63 -20.72
C LYS A 430 9.81 -4.20 -21.14
N GLY A 431 9.84 -5.50 -21.48
CA GLY A 431 10.95 -6.07 -22.27
C GLY A 431 11.31 -7.52 -22.03
N VAL A 432 10.38 -8.47 -22.22
CA VAL A 432 10.78 -9.82 -22.67
C VAL A 432 11.09 -9.71 -24.17
N SER A 433 12.30 -9.29 -24.48
CA SER A 433 12.95 -9.52 -25.77
C SER A 433 14.29 -10.18 -25.49
N THR A 434 14.52 -11.28 -26.18
CA THR A 434 15.57 -12.28 -25.96
C THR A 434 16.97 -11.70 -26.20
N GLY A 435 17.63 -11.26 -25.14
CA GLY A 435 19.07 -10.94 -25.13
C GLY A 435 19.76 -11.72 -24.00
N ALA A 436 20.56 -12.72 -24.38
CA ALA A 436 21.20 -13.67 -23.47
C ALA A 436 22.03 -12.98 -22.38
N THR A 437 21.53 -12.96 -21.14
CA THR A 437 22.30 -12.62 -19.94
C THR A 437 22.00 -13.63 -18.84
N ARG A 438 23.06 -14.06 -18.15
CA ARG A 438 23.11 -15.22 -17.24
C ARG A 438 22.07 -15.10 -16.13
N THR A 439 21.09 -16.00 -16.14
CA THR A 439 20.01 -16.11 -15.16
C THR A 439 20.54 -16.54 -13.79
N ALA A 440 20.43 -15.67 -12.79
CA ALA A 440 20.39 -16.13 -11.41
C ALA A 440 19.15 -17.05 -11.27
N LYS A 441 19.38 -18.30 -10.87
CA LYS A 441 18.32 -19.29 -10.65
C LYS A 441 17.37 -18.75 -9.58
N ARG A 442 16.22 -18.20 -9.98
CA ARG A 442 15.08 -18.04 -9.07
C ARG A 442 14.81 -19.41 -8.44
N SER A 443 14.74 -19.46 -7.11
CA SER A 443 14.28 -20.66 -6.41
C SER A 443 12.87 -20.97 -6.92
N LYS A 444 12.63 -22.26 -7.19
CA LYS A 444 11.32 -22.71 -7.63
C LYS A 444 10.31 -22.43 -6.50
N PRO A 445 9.08 -21.96 -6.82
CA PRO A 445 8.02 -21.88 -5.81
C PRO A 445 7.81 -23.26 -5.19
N ARG A 446 7.63 -23.32 -3.87
CA ARG A 446 7.52 -24.57 -3.10
C ARG A 446 6.14 -24.66 -2.46
N VAL A 447 5.44 -25.77 -2.67
CA VAL A 447 4.13 -26.05 -2.04
C VAL A 447 4.26 -27.23 -1.10
N LEU A 448 3.80 -27.06 0.13
CA LEU A 448 3.65 -28.14 1.09
C LEU A 448 2.27 -28.79 0.91
N VAL A 449 2.23 -30.08 0.66
CA VAL A 449 0.99 -30.87 0.55
C VAL A 449 0.86 -31.70 1.82
N ILE A 450 -0.24 -31.50 2.56
CA ILE A 450 -0.52 -32.18 3.83
C ILE A 450 -1.62 -33.21 3.60
N SER A 451 -1.30 -34.49 3.83
CA SER A 451 -2.26 -35.60 3.73
C SER A 451 -1.98 -36.62 4.84
N LEU A 452 -2.65 -36.48 5.98
CA LEU A 452 -2.33 -37.22 7.21
C LEU A 452 -3.14 -38.52 7.35
N ALA A 453 -4.27 -38.66 6.65
CA ALA A 453 -5.17 -39.80 6.79
C ALA A 453 -5.25 -40.69 5.54
N GLN A 454 -5.16 -40.09 4.33
CA GLN A 454 -5.48 -40.78 3.07
C GLN A 454 -4.47 -40.48 1.97
N HIS A 455 -3.17 -40.49 2.29
CA HIS A 455 -2.11 -40.13 1.35
C HIS A 455 -2.17 -40.90 0.03
N ASP A 456 -2.26 -42.24 0.07
CA ASP A 456 -2.25 -43.07 -1.14
C ASP A 456 -3.47 -42.80 -2.03
N GLU A 457 -4.63 -42.57 -1.42
CA GLU A 457 -5.85 -42.24 -2.15
C GLU A 457 -5.78 -40.83 -2.75
N PHE A 458 -5.25 -39.86 -2.00
CA PHE A 458 -5.05 -38.51 -2.51
C PHE A 458 -4.09 -38.50 -3.71
N VAL A 459 -2.92 -39.15 -3.58
CA VAL A 459 -1.93 -39.22 -4.66
C VAL A 459 -2.52 -39.88 -5.90
N ARG A 460 -3.34 -40.92 -5.74
CA ARG A 460 -4.02 -41.59 -6.85
C ARG A 460 -5.08 -40.71 -7.51
N SER A 461 -5.97 -40.11 -6.71
CA SER A 461 -7.13 -39.34 -7.19
C SER A 461 -6.75 -37.96 -7.75
N PHE A 462 -5.66 -37.37 -7.26
CA PHE A 462 -5.17 -36.04 -7.64
C PHE A 462 -3.82 -36.08 -8.38
N ALA A 463 -3.44 -37.23 -8.95
CA ALA A 463 -2.25 -37.35 -9.79
C ALA A 463 -2.18 -36.27 -10.90
N PRO A 464 -3.28 -35.89 -11.58
CA PRO A 464 -3.26 -34.80 -12.56
C PRO A 464 -2.85 -33.44 -11.97
N LEU A 465 -3.38 -33.08 -10.79
CA LEU A 465 -3.03 -31.82 -10.10
C LEU A 465 -1.54 -31.82 -9.70
N LEU A 466 -1.06 -32.93 -9.15
CA LEU A 466 0.35 -33.06 -8.77
C LEU A 466 1.28 -32.95 -9.99
N ALA A 467 0.89 -33.53 -11.12
CA ALA A 467 1.60 -33.41 -12.39
C ALA A 467 1.56 -31.98 -12.96
N ALA A 468 0.43 -31.26 -12.79
CA ALA A 468 0.29 -29.87 -13.21
C ALA A 468 1.21 -28.93 -12.40
N LEU A 469 1.28 -29.11 -11.07
CA LEU A 469 2.21 -28.36 -10.22
C LEU A 469 3.67 -28.58 -10.65
N GLU A 470 4.04 -29.84 -10.91
CA GLU A 470 5.38 -30.20 -11.36
C GLU A 470 5.70 -29.59 -12.74
N SER A 471 4.74 -29.63 -13.67
CA SER A 471 4.85 -29.01 -15.00
C SER A 471 4.95 -27.48 -14.93
N ALA A 472 4.33 -26.85 -13.92
CA ALA A 472 4.44 -25.43 -13.64
C ALA A 472 5.78 -25.04 -12.97
N GLY A 473 6.67 -26.00 -12.72
CA GLY A 473 7.95 -25.78 -12.07
C GLY A 473 7.84 -25.52 -10.57
N VAL A 474 6.72 -25.92 -9.95
CA VAL A 474 6.51 -25.86 -8.50
C VAL A 474 7.15 -27.10 -7.87
N GLU A 475 8.00 -26.89 -6.87
CA GLU A 475 8.53 -27.98 -6.04
C GLU A 475 7.48 -28.38 -5.01
N ARG A 476 7.12 -29.66 -4.96
CA ARG A 476 6.16 -30.20 -3.99
C ARG A 476 6.87 -30.95 -2.88
N VAL A 477 6.49 -30.66 -1.63
CA VAL A 477 6.91 -31.40 -0.44
C VAL A 477 5.68 -32.03 0.17
N HIS A 478 5.73 -33.30 0.54
CA HIS A 478 4.60 -34.03 1.10
C HIS A 478 4.83 -34.28 2.59
N ALA A 479 3.86 -33.89 3.42
CA ALA A 479 3.82 -34.24 4.83
C ALA A 479 2.69 -35.24 5.08
N THR A 480 3.06 -36.43 5.55
CA THR A 480 2.12 -37.52 5.86
C THR A 480 1.99 -37.80 7.36
N THR A 481 2.72 -37.05 8.20
CA THR A 481 2.66 -37.11 9.67
C THR A 481 2.59 -35.71 10.26
N SER A 482 2.05 -35.60 11.47
CA SER A 482 1.96 -34.34 12.23
C SER A 482 3.34 -33.70 12.46
N GLU A 483 4.32 -34.53 12.81
CA GLU A 483 5.71 -34.11 13.01
C GLU A 483 6.32 -33.58 11.71
N GLY A 484 6.03 -34.23 10.57
CA GLY A 484 6.52 -33.81 9.26
C GLY A 484 5.98 -32.45 8.83
N VAL A 485 4.71 -32.14 9.13
CA VAL A 485 4.14 -30.79 8.91
C VAL A 485 4.94 -29.75 9.67
N SER A 486 5.17 -29.99 10.95
CA SER A 486 5.90 -29.06 11.83
C SER A 486 7.36 -28.88 11.40
N GLU A 487 8.04 -29.99 11.06
CA GLU A 487 9.43 -29.96 10.60
C GLU A 487 9.57 -29.17 9.30
N HIS A 488 8.66 -29.39 8.34
CA HIS A 488 8.70 -28.68 7.07
C HIS A 488 8.45 -27.19 7.25
N LEU A 489 7.38 -26.79 7.94
CA LEU A 489 7.06 -25.37 8.13
C LEU A 489 8.16 -24.62 8.90
N ASN A 490 8.84 -25.25 9.86
CA ASN A 490 9.95 -24.61 10.58
C ASN A 490 11.26 -24.53 9.77
N SER A 491 11.51 -25.47 8.85
CA SER A 491 12.80 -25.59 8.14
C SER A 491 12.82 -24.95 6.76
N SER A 492 11.66 -24.64 6.19
CA SER A 492 11.50 -24.31 4.79
C SER A 492 10.47 -23.22 4.57
N LYS A 493 10.80 -22.27 3.68
CA LYS A 493 9.82 -21.31 3.18
C LYS A 493 8.97 -21.94 2.08
N PHE A 494 7.67 -22.00 2.30
CA PHE A 494 6.68 -22.41 1.32
C PHE A 494 5.92 -21.20 0.80
N THR A 495 5.58 -21.21 -0.49
CA THR A 495 4.70 -20.20 -1.07
C THR A 495 3.24 -20.46 -0.72
N SER A 496 2.87 -21.72 -0.51
CA SER A 496 1.51 -22.13 -0.10
C SER A 496 1.52 -23.52 0.55
N VAL A 497 0.48 -23.79 1.33
CA VAL A 497 0.15 -25.09 1.94
C VAL A 497 -1.17 -25.58 1.35
N LEU A 498 -1.20 -26.81 0.85
CA LEU A 498 -2.40 -27.52 0.40
C LEU A 498 -2.77 -28.59 1.43
N VAL A 499 -3.87 -28.42 2.13
CA VAL A 499 -4.45 -29.41 3.03
C VAL A 499 -5.37 -30.32 2.21
N ALA A 500 -4.91 -31.55 2.00
CA ALA A 500 -5.47 -32.47 1.03
C ALA A 500 -6.47 -33.49 1.59
N ASP A 501 -6.47 -33.73 2.91
CA ASP A 501 -7.40 -34.65 3.57
C ASP A 501 -7.78 -34.20 4.98
N ALA A 502 -8.88 -34.73 5.51
CA ALA A 502 -9.42 -34.39 6.83
C ALA A 502 -8.54 -34.83 8.00
N GLY A 503 -7.42 -35.53 7.77
CA GLY A 503 -6.53 -35.97 8.85
C GLY A 503 -6.01 -34.79 9.66
N LEU A 504 -5.84 -33.60 9.07
CA LEU A 504 -5.45 -32.39 9.81
C LEU A 504 -6.47 -31.98 10.88
N ALA A 505 -7.75 -32.31 10.71
CA ALA A 505 -8.81 -32.01 11.68
C ALA A 505 -8.88 -33.02 12.85
N ALA A 506 -8.12 -34.12 12.79
CA ALA A 506 -8.10 -35.09 13.88
C ALA A 506 -7.39 -34.53 15.13
N HIS A 507 -7.92 -34.83 16.32
CA HIS A 507 -7.43 -34.26 17.58
C HIS A 507 -5.93 -34.56 17.83
N GLU A 508 -5.46 -35.75 17.45
CA GLU A 508 -4.05 -36.14 17.50
C GLU A 508 -3.12 -35.27 16.64
N ASN A 509 -3.66 -34.55 15.65
CA ASN A 509 -2.91 -33.68 14.73
C ASN A 509 -3.02 -32.19 15.10
N SER A 510 -3.54 -31.86 16.29
CA SER A 510 -3.69 -30.47 16.77
C SER A 510 -2.38 -29.66 16.78
N ALA A 511 -1.22 -30.31 16.95
CA ALA A 511 0.08 -29.64 16.85
C ALA A 511 0.39 -29.19 15.41
N ALA A 512 0.15 -30.05 14.42
CA ALA A 512 0.29 -29.70 13.00
C ALA A 512 -0.72 -28.62 12.59
N LEU A 513 -1.97 -28.71 13.05
CA LEU A 513 -2.99 -27.69 12.80
C LEU A 513 -2.56 -26.32 13.32
N ARG A 514 -2.06 -26.25 14.56
CA ARG A 514 -1.56 -24.99 15.14
C ARG A 514 -0.43 -24.38 14.30
N LYS A 515 0.45 -25.20 13.74
CA LYS A 515 1.52 -24.73 12.84
C LYS A 515 1.01 -24.23 11.49
N VAL A 516 -0.04 -24.84 10.95
CA VAL A 516 -0.70 -24.36 9.74
C VAL A 516 -1.39 -23.01 9.97
N ILE A 517 -2.01 -22.82 11.14
CA ILE A 517 -2.62 -21.54 11.54
C ILE A 517 -1.54 -20.46 11.71
N GLU A 518 -0.46 -20.74 12.46
CA GLU A 518 0.68 -19.82 12.63
C GLU A 518 1.27 -19.39 11.28
N TYR A 519 1.46 -20.34 10.36
CA TYR A 519 1.92 -20.05 8.99
C TYR A 519 0.97 -19.10 8.26
N ALA A 520 -0.34 -19.26 8.40
CA ALA A 520 -1.32 -18.40 7.75
C ALA A 520 -1.39 -17.02 8.42
N GLU A 521 -1.62 -16.96 9.72
CA GLU A 521 -1.90 -15.73 10.45
C GLU A 521 -0.67 -14.86 10.68
N GLU A 522 0.46 -15.46 11.05
CA GLU A 522 1.66 -14.74 11.48
C GLU A 522 2.69 -14.58 10.37
N GLU A 523 2.81 -15.56 9.46
CA GLU A 523 3.82 -15.54 8.39
C GLU A 523 3.31 -15.04 7.04
N GLY A 524 2.02 -14.69 6.94
CA GLY A 524 1.38 -14.26 5.69
C GLY A 524 1.24 -15.40 4.67
N GLY A 525 1.22 -16.64 5.15
CA GLY A 525 1.12 -17.84 4.35
C GLY A 525 -0.24 -18.02 3.68
N ARG A 526 -0.27 -18.85 2.64
CA ARG A 526 -1.50 -19.22 1.93
C ARG A 526 -1.85 -20.66 2.24
N VAL A 527 -3.01 -20.91 2.84
CA VAL A 527 -3.50 -22.26 3.16
C VAL A 527 -4.73 -22.56 2.31
N ILE A 528 -4.71 -23.66 1.59
CA ILE A 528 -5.82 -24.08 0.72
C ILE A 528 -6.31 -25.43 1.21
N PHE A 529 -7.58 -25.51 1.62
CA PHE A 529 -8.29 -26.73 1.92
C PHE A 529 -8.95 -27.26 0.65
N GLY A 530 -8.59 -28.47 0.22
CA GLY A 530 -9.12 -29.04 -1.01
C GLY A 530 -8.81 -30.53 -1.13
N GLY A 531 -8.97 -31.07 -2.33
CA GLY A 531 -8.69 -32.48 -2.56
C GLY A 531 -9.71 -33.42 -1.92
N LEU A 532 -9.23 -34.36 -1.10
CA LEU A 532 -10.08 -35.26 -0.31
C LEU A 532 -10.59 -34.61 0.98
N PHE A 533 -10.07 -33.45 1.40
CA PHE A 533 -10.49 -32.78 2.63
C PHE A 533 -12.02 -32.61 2.65
N ALA A 534 -12.57 -32.00 1.60
CA ALA A 534 -14.01 -31.79 1.42
C ALA A 534 -14.82 -33.10 1.38
N GLN A 535 -14.23 -34.21 0.92
CA GLN A 535 -14.90 -35.51 0.84
C GLN A 535 -14.90 -36.25 2.18
N THR A 536 -13.90 -35.99 3.03
CA THR A 536 -13.56 -36.87 4.17
C THR A 536 -13.90 -36.27 5.52
N ILE A 537 -13.97 -34.94 5.65
CA ILE A 537 -14.24 -34.30 6.93
C ILE A 537 -15.72 -34.41 7.35
N GLY A 538 -16.64 -34.55 6.39
CA GLY A 538 -18.08 -34.52 6.65
C GLY A 538 -18.60 -33.10 6.92
N GLU A 539 -19.88 -32.86 6.63
CA GLU A 539 -20.47 -31.51 6.57
C GLU A 539 -20.43 -30.79 7.93
N ASP A 540 -21.03 -31.40 8.96
CA ASP A 540 -21.09 -30.84 10.31
C ASP A 540 -19.70 -30.69 10.96
N ALA A 541 -18.80 -31.61 10.63
CA ALA A 541 -17.44 -31.61 11.16
C ALA A 541 -16.54 -30.58 10.47
N ALA A 542 -16.79 -30.23 9.19
CA ALA A 542 -16.11 -29.11 8.53
C ALA A 542 -16.48 -27.78 9.17
N ALA A 543 -17.78 -27.53 9.34
CA ALA A 543 -18.30 -26.31 9.97
C ALA A 543 -17.69 -26.12 11.36
N LYS A 544 -17.78 -27.16 12.19
CA LYS A 544 -17.20 -27.17 13.52
C LYS A 544 -15.69 -26.99 13.51
N PHE A 545 -14.98 -27.63 12.57
CA PHE A 545 -13.52 -27.48 12.45
C PHE A 545 -13.12 -26.03 12.17
N PHE A 546 -13.77 -25.35 11.21
CA PHE A 546 -13.43 -23.96 10.90
C PHE A 546 -13.81 -22.99 12.03
N GLU A 547 -14.94 -23.23 12.69
CA GLU A 547 -15.34 -22.45 13.87
C GLU A 547 -14.35 -22.61 15.02
N GLU A 548 -14.02 -23.86 15.39
CA GLU A 548 -13.14 -24.13 16.55
C GLU A 548 -11.68 -23.80 16.28
N ALA A 549 -11.17 -24.07 15.07
CA ALA A 549 -9.75 -23.91 14.76
C ALA A 549 -9.40 -22.53 14.22
N TRP A 550 -10.33 -21.85 13.53
CA TRP A 550 -10.06 -20.59 12.84
C TRP A 550 -10.95 -19.44 13.34
N GLY A 551 -11.98 -19.70 14.15
CA GLY A 551 -12.85 -18.65 14.71
C GLY A 551 -13.85 -18.09 13.71
N TYR A 552 -14.15 -18.81 12.62
CA TYR A 552 -15.10 -18.38 11.60
C TYR A 552 -16.33 -19.28 11.61
N GLU A 553 -17.53 -18.69 11.57
CA GLU A 553 -18.77 -19.44 11.40
C GLU A 553 -18.93 -19.90 9.94
N TRP A 554 -18.86 -21.21 9.70
CA TRP A 554 -18.93 -21.79 8.35
C TRP A 554 -20.18 -22.65 8.24
N PHE A 555 -21.11 -22.28 7.35
CA PHE A 555 -22.31 -23.07 7.11
C PHE A 555 -22.29 -23.66 5.71
N GLN A 556 -22.52 -24.97 5.62
CA GLN A 556 -22.77 -25.65 4.35
C GLN A 556 -24.24 -25.47 3.95
N LEU A 557 -24.48 -24.88 2.79
CA LEU A 557 -25.83 -24.57 2.30
C LEU A 557 -26.46 -25.72 1.49
N GLY A 558 -25.80 -26.85 1.33
CA GLY A 558 -26.30 -28.04 0.64
C GLY A 558 -25.36 -28.55 -0.44
N ARG A 559 -25.72 -29.70 -1.03
CA ARG A 559 -24.93 -30.42 -2.05
C ARG A 559 -25.60 -30.24 -3.42
N GLN A 560 -24.99 -29.47 -4.31
CA GLN A 560 -25.52 -29.24 -5.66
C GLN A 560 -24.47 -29.57 -6.72
N VAL A 561 -24.79 -30.45 -7.67
CA VAL A 561 -23.99 -30.58 -8.89
C VAL A 561 -24.34 -29.42 -9.81
N ALA A 562 -23.39 -28.52 -10.05
CA ALA A 562 -23.58 -27.35 -10.91
C ALA A 562 -22.42 -27.17 -11.89
N GLU A 563 -22.73 -26.62 -13.07
CA GLU A 563 -21.73 -26.08 -13.97
C GLU A 563 -21.34 -24.68 -13.47
N VAL A 564 -20.10 -24.56 -13.02
CA VAL A 564 -19.56 -23.34 -12.44
C VAL A 564 -18.78 -22.60 -13.52
N THR A 565 -18.99 -21.28 -13.62
CA THR A 565 -18.30 -20.42 -14.58
C THR A 565 -17.32 -19.52 -13.84
N LEU A 566 -16.10 -19.37 -14.36
CA LEU A 566 -15.11 -18.44 -13.84
C LEU A 566 -15.71 -17.03 -13.82
N ASP A 567 -15.70 -16.36 -12.67
CA ASP A 567 -16.03 -14.94 -12.62
C ASP A 567 -14.81 -14.17 -13.13
N PRO A 568 -14.85 -13.59 -14.35
CA PRO A 568 -13.69 -12.94 -14.94
C PRO A 568 -13.25 -11.71 -14.16
N ASP A 569 -14.16 -11.06 -13.43
CA ASP A 569 -13.88 -9.83 -12.69
C ASP A 569 -13.13 -10.17 -11.39
N THR A 570 -13.67 -11.07 -10.57
CA THR A 570 -12.99 -11.52 -9.32
C THR A 570 -11.69 -12.27 -9.60
N ALA A 571 -11.63 -13.05 -10.68
CA ALA A 571 -10.42 -13.75 -11.05
C ALA A 571 -9.31 -12.79 -11.51
N ALA A 572 -9.65 -11.69 -12.20
CA ALA A 572 -8.67 -10.69 -12.62
C ALA A 572 -8.08 -9.90 -11.44
N GLU A 573 -8.86 -9.70 -10.37
CA GLU A 573 -8.44 -9.03 -9.13
C GLU A 573 -7.55 -9.94 -8.27
N SER A 574 -7.86 -11.24 -8.20
CA SER A 574 -7.23 -12.16 -7.24
C SER A 574 -6.10 -13.02 -7.83
N ILE A 575 -6.04 -13.19 -9.16
CA ILE A 575 -5.15 -14.13 -9.83
C ILE A 575 -4.32 -13.43 -10.91
N PRO A 576 -2.98 -13.56 -10.90
CA PRO A 576 -2.14 -12.98 -11.95
C PRO A 576 -2.61 -13.39 -13.34
N SER A 577 -2.72 -12.43 -14.28
CA SER A 577 -3.27 -12.62 -15.63
C SER A 577 -2.67 -13.80 -16.42
N ARG A 578 -1.38 -14.11 -16.20
CA ARG A 578 -0.69 -15.27 -16.78
C ARG A 578 -1.19 -16.63 -16.29
N SER A 579 -1.85 -16.65 -15.13
CA SER A 579 -2.41 -17.84 -14.48
C SER A 579 -3.86 -18.08 -14.88
N LEU A 580 -4.61 -17.03 -15.24
CA LEU A 580 -6.00 -17.12 -15.71
C LEU A 580 -6.18 -18.04 -16.93
N ARG A 581 -5.18 -18.10 -17.81
CA ARG A 581 -5.23 -18.98 -19.00
C ARG A 581 -5.24 -20.48 -18.68
N TRP A 582 -4.89 -20.85 -17.45
CA TRP A 582 -4.89 -22.23 -16.96
C TRP A 582 -6.15 -22.57 -16.17
N LEU A 583 -7.02 -21.59 -15.89
CA LEU A 583 -8.28 -21.87 -15.22
C LEU A 583 -9.32 -22.33 -16.23
N PRO A 584 -10.04 -23.44 -15.96
CA PRO A 584 -11.16 -23.84 -16.77
C PRO A 584 -12.23 -22.74 -16.71
N GLN A 585 -12.59 -22.20 -17.87
CA GLN A 585 -13.63 -21.17 -17.97
C GLN A 585 -14.98 -21.69 -17.46
N LYS A 586 -15.20 -23.00 -17.57
CA LYS A 586 -16.33 -23.72 -17.00
C LYS A 586 -15.90 -25.10 -16.52
N TYR A 587 -16.42 -25.55 -15.40
CA TYR A 587 -16.30 -26.94 -14.97
C TYR A 587 -17.54 -27.37 -14.18
N THR A 588 -17.87 -28.66 -14.24
CA THR A 588 -18.94 -29.22 -13.41
C THR A 588 -18.33 -29.69 -12.10
N THR A 589 -18.88 -29.22 -10.99
CA THR A 589 -18.43 -29.63 -9.67
C THR A 589 -19.62 -29.88 -8.77
N GLU A 590 -19.41 -30.69 -7.75
CA GLU A 590 -20.36 -30.83 -6.68
C GLU A 590 -20.04 -29.77 -5.64
N VAL A 591 -20.91 -28.78 -5.57
CA VAL A 591 -20.65 -27.55 -4.85
C VAL A 591 -21.26 -27.71 -3.48
N VAL A 592 -20.38 -27.59 -2.50
CA VAL A 592 -20.73 -27.30 -1.12
C VAL A 592 -20.70 -25.78 -1.02
N GLY A 593 -21.87 -25.15 -1.12
CA GLY A 593 -21.98 -23.70 -0.99
C GLY A 593 -21.60 -23.28 0.43
N LEU A 594 -20.63 -22.38 0.55
CA LEU A 594 -20.17 -21.82 1.82
C LEU A 594 -20.71 -20.40 1.96
N ARG A 595 -21.14 -20.05 3.18
CA ARG A 595 -21.44 -18.67 3.56
C ARG A 595 -20.47 -18.24 4.64
N ASP A 596 -19.74 -17.17 4.35
CA ASP A 596 -19.15 -16.25 5.33
C ASP A 596 -19.78 -14.87 5.06
N VAL A 597 -19.81 -14.00 6.07
CA VAL A 597 -20.36 -12.65 5.99
C VAL A 597 -19.40 -11.70 5.25
N ASP A 598 -18.09 -12.03 5.19
CA ASP A 598 -17.01 -11.16 4.68
C ASP A 598 -16.07 -11.84 3.64
N SER A 599 -16.46 -12.95 3.00
CA SER A 599 -15.60 -13.68 2.02
C SER A 599 -15.76 -13.23 0.56
N GLY A 600 -14.68 -13.29 -0.23
CA GLY A 600 -14.72 -13.16 -1.69
C GLY A 600 -15.00 -14.49 -2.42
N SER A 601 -15.66 -14.45 -3.58
CA SER A 601 -16.00 -15.64 -4.40
C SER A 601 -15.25 -15.63 -5.74
N LEU A 602 -14.47 -16.67 -6.04
CA LEU A 602 -13.73 -16.75 -7.31
C LEU A 602 -14.56 -17.33 -8.48
N TYR A 603 -15.69 -17.97 -8.18
CA TYR A 603 -16.50 -18.73 -9.12
C TYR A 603 -17.98 -18.69 -8.75
N ARG A 604 -18.86 -18.15 -9.61
CA ARG A 604 -20.30 -18.08 -9.32
C ARG A 604 -21.06 -19.34 -9.72
N LEU A 605 -22.02 -19.72 -8.88
CA LEU A 605 -23.00 -20.74 -9.19
C LEU A 605 -24.12 -20.17 -10.07
N PRO A 606 -24.64 -20.95 -11.04
CA PRO A 606 -25.85 -20.56 -11.75
C PRO A 606 -27.03 -20.53 -10.77
N THR A 607 -27.84 -19.46 -10.82
CA THR A 607 -29.06 -19.33 -10.01
C THR A 607 -29.97 -20.53 -10.27
N PRO A 608 -30.32 -21.36 -9.25
CA PRO A 608 -31.16 -22.52 -9.47
C PRO A 608 -32.57 -22.10 -9.91
N PRO A 609 -33.23 -22.89 -10.79
CA PRO A 609 -34.56 -22.56 -11.31
C PRO A 609 -35.69 -22.64 -10.26
N ASN A 610 -35.42 -23.20 -9.07
CA ASN A 610 -36.37 -23.28 -7.95
C ASN A 610 -35.88 -22.42 -6.77
N ARG A 611 -36.33 -21.15 -6.72
CA ARG A 611 -35.99 -20.15 -5.68
C ARG A 611 -36.48 -20.47 -4.26
N SER A 612 -37.26 -21.51 -4.03
CA SER A 612 -37.97 -21.71 -2.75
C SER A 612 -37.18 -22.46 -1.67
N VAL A 613 -35.97 -22.95 -1.95
CA VAL A 613 -35.19 -23.79 -1.01
C VAL A 613 -33.88 -23.13 -0.57
N PHE A 614 -33.43 -22.08 -1.26
CA PHE A 614 -32.14 -21.45 -1.01
C PHE A 614 -32.32 -19.92 -0.91
N PRO A 615 -31.85 -19.25 0.16
CA PRO A 615 -31.79 -17.79 0.24
C PRO A 615 -30.97 -17.21 -0.92
N ASP A 616 -31.18 -15.94 -1.27
CA ASP A 616 -30.57 -15.23 -2.41
C ASP A 616 -29.02 -15.10 -2.36
N ASP A 617 -28.33 -15.77 -1.43
CA ASP A 617 -26.93 -15.51 -1.02
C ASP A 617 -25.94 -16.65 -1.36
N ILE A 618 -26.26 -17.60 -2.26
CA ILE A 618 -25.37 -18.75 -2.56
C ILE A 618 -24.42 -18.44 -3.73
N GLU A 619 -23.15 -18.15 -3.46
CA GLU A 619 -22.26 -17.62 -4.52
C GLU A 619 -20.95 -18.36 -4.82
N THR A 620 -20.53 -19.47 -4.18
CA THR A 620 -19.21 -20.03 -4.58
C THR A 620 -18.89 -21.51 -4.39
N ALA A 621 -18.10 -22.04 -5.34
CA ALA A 621 -17.41 -23.34 -5.27
C ALA A 621 -15.96 -23.24 -4.76
N VAL A 622 -15.43 -22.01 -4.70
CA VAL A 622 -14.08 -21.69 -4.20
C VAL A 622 -14.18 -20.41 -3.36
N ALA A 623 -14.16 -20.59 -2.04
CA ALA A 623 -14.19 -19.48 -1.09
C ALA A 623 -12.78 -19.15 -0.62
N TYR A 624 -12.55 -17.89 -0.27
CA TYR A 624 -11.37 -17.51 0.49
C TYR A 624 -11.69 -16.41 1.51
N VAL A 625 -10.91 -16.38 2.58
CA VAL A 625 -10.99 -15.38 3.65
C VAL A 625 -9.58 -14.98 4.08
N ASN A 626 -9.41 -13.72 4.50
CA ASN A 626 -8.16 -13.24 5.07
C ASN A 626 -8.04 -13.75 6.51
N VAL A 627 -6.88 -14.32 6.87
CA VAL A 627 -6.61 -14.83 8.22
C VAL A 627 -5.33 -14.20 8.73
N GLY A 628 -5.43 -13.26 9.68
CA GLY A 628 -4.30 -12.45 10.12
C GLY A 628 -3.63 -11.71 8.95
N SER A 629 -2.36 -12.03 8.68
CA SER A 629 -1.59 -11.48 7.55
C SER A 629 -1.63 -12.33 6.27
N GLY A 630 -2.28 -13.50 6.30
CA GLY A 630 -2.32 -14.46 5.21
C GLY A 630 -3.71 -14.74 4.67
N LEU A 631 -3.85 -15.86 3.96
CA LEU A 631 -5.07 -16.22 3.25
C LEU A 631 -5.42 -17.68 3.45
N MET A 632 -6.69 -17.94 3.75
CA MET A 632 -7.27 -19.28 3.84
C MET A 632 -8.29 -19.46 2.71
N GLY A 633 -8.12 -20.49 1.89
CA GLY A 633 -9.04 -20.84 0.81
C GLY A 633 -9.65 -22.22 1.01
N TYR A 634 -10.87 -22.42 0.51
CA TYR A 634 -11.54 -23.72 0.45
C TYR A 634 -12.02 -24.00 -0.97
N VAL A 635 -11.73 -25.20 -1.47
CA VAL A 635 -12.14 -25.69 -2.79
C VAL A 635 -13.07 -26.89 -2.60
N GLY A 636 -14.33 -26.74 -3.03
CA GLY A 636 -15.34 -27.81 -2.96
C GLY A 636 -15.01 -29.04 -3.81
N ILE A 637 -15.82 -30.10 -3.65
CA ILE A 637 -15.59 -31.41 -4.27
C ILE A 637 -15.74 -31.36 -5.80
N THR A 638 -14.63 -31.53 -6.52
CA THR A 638 -14.67 -31.88 -7.94
C THR A 638 -14.77 -33.40 -8.08
N SER A 639 -15.97 -33.94 -8.32
CA SER A 639 -16.06 -35.30 -8.84
C SER A 639 -15.60 -35.27 -10.30
N LEU A 640 -14.33 -35.60 -10.55
CA LEU A 640 -13.73 -35.74 -11.88
C LEU A 640 -14.34 -36.95 -12.61
N THR A 641 -15.64 -36.94 -12.89
CA THR A 641 -16.33 -38.01 -13.62
C THR A 641 -16.30 -37.81 -15.13
N ARG A 642 -15.81 -36.67 -15.64
CA ARG A 642 -15.51 -36.48 -17.06
C ARG A 642 -14.21 -35.73 -17.27
N SER A 643 -13.41 -36.27 -18.18
CA SER A 643 -12.15 -35.73 -18.69
C SER A 643 -12.22 -34.23 -18.98
N ILE A 644 -11.63 -33.42 -18.12
CA ILE A 644 -11.26 -32.02 -18.39
C ILE A 644 -9.73 -31.97 -18.30
N PRO A 645 -9.02 -31.33 -19.25
CA PRO A 645 -7.57 -31.20 -19.17
C PRO A 645 -7.18 -30.15 -18.13
N ALA A 646 -6.32 -30.58 -17.20
CA ALA A 646 -5.48 -29.89 -16.21
C ALA A 646 -5.90 -28.51 -15.70
#